data_AF-F3QYX4-F1
#
_entry.id   AF-F3QYX4-F1
#
_cell.length_a   1.000
_cell.length_b   1.000
_cell.length_c   1.000
_cell.angle_alpha   90.00
_cell.angle_beta   90.00
_cell.angle_gamma   90.00
#
_symmetry.space_group_name_H-M   'P 1'
#
loop_
_entity.id
_entity.type
_entity.pdbx_description
1 polymer ?
#
loop_
_entity_poly.entity_id
_entity_poly.type
_entity_poly.pdbx_seq_one_letter_code
_entity_poly.pdbx_strand_id
1 'polypeptide(L)'
;MKLQSIKYGILALACGLCGACEDEPAVQGSGAEVKEYRVAVVMPGENQSRWERVVSWAMEDLEKAQRGLSRKVKLKVEWKDENAPDLEDYLKAVAADSDVAAVIGPYHSSSARMASACCGARRKTLILPTASSVELQRSCAGKDFLWALSESDIGQCEVMLTQALMDGAENVYLLSREDDYGQSFIDWFTFQAVELGLMSQGNYTYSTPEDMVVALDKINARFEDLRHDDVFQTLLFAPSRTEDAVWLDSLVRIHPEWKLRGINLICSDMVYAPTLSGRLTSGLNWGGMALAADPVSGFPTVYQVKYGDEPLNGESHLYDALVFLAYGLTALQWEPESGLNEALKRVVDGRAAYDGGWMADDMRQAFALLQSGVYPNLVGVTGSWDFDEEKYTSVLHSTYAHWSYTPEDGFHTWDYLSTDGSRRTSSTLAGWNWAASRMESFDENAIDPAYPSLRHNWCVLVAASEGWANYRHQADVYAMYQLMKRHGYDDDHIILVAEDDIAWNPKNLYPGVVRVHRDGGNVYDGIRIDYRLDDLKPEDLEAILAGEAGGRTPYVVTGDEHTNVFLFWSGHGVYNGLNWGEGYEMLRGQQLGKMIRKAYERGNYRKMFVALEACYGGSMAEACKGIPGVVFMTAANAGETSKADVQDYEMNIWLSNGFTRAFQETIDANPSISLRDLYYKLARNTVGSHVSVYNEALYGNIFRNTMSEYLRE
;
A
#
# COMPACT_ATOMS: atom_id res chain seq x y z
N MET A 1 -53.74 -52.29 39.91
CA MET A 1 -53.19 -52.53 41.26
C MET A 1 -53.16 -51.18 41.99
N LYS A 2 -54.00 -51.02 43.03
CA LYS A 2 -54.19 -49.89 43.98
C LYS A 2 -54.34 -48.47 43.38
N LEU A 3 -55.56 -47.92 43.21
CA LEU A 3 -56.49 -47.28 44.17
C LEU A 3 -55.99 -45.98 44.83
N GLN A 4 -56.87 -44.97 44.69
CA GLN A 4 -57.15 -43.78 45.54
C GLN A 4 -56.31 -42.51 45.37
N SER A 5 -56.86 -41.27 45.32
CA SER A 5 -58.21 -40.73 45.06
C SER A 5 -58.23 -39.20 45.34
N ILE A 6 -59.13 -38.47 44.64
CA ILE A 6 -59.87 -37.23 45.04
C ILE A 6 -59.11 -35.87 44.92
N LYS A 7 -59.45 -34.98 43.95
CA LYS A 7 -60.64 -34.07 43.77
C LYS A 7 -60.63 -32.94 44.84
N TYR A 8 -60.94 -31.66 44.63
CA TYR A 8 -61.91 -30.87 43.83
C TYR A 8 -61.44 -29.37 43.88
N GLY A 9 -61.97 -28.39 43.15
CA GLY A 9 -63.26 -28.27 42.46
C GLY A 9 -63.24 -27.14 41.42
N ILE A 10 -64.00 -27.26 40.34
CA ILE A 10 -65.45 -26.99 40.18
C ILE A 10 -65.66 -25.58 39.60
N LEU A 11 -65.96 -25.63 38.31
CA LEU A 11 -66.73 -24.72 37.47
C LEU A 11 -68.13 -24.46 38.06
N ALA A 12 -68.58 -23.20 38.15
CA ALA A 12 -70.02 -22.89 38.15
C ALA A 12 -70.34 -21.44 37.72
N LEU A 13 -71.02 -21.36 36.58
CA LEU A 13 -72.15 -20.49 36.19
C LEU A 13 -72.02 -18.95 36.17
N ALA A 14 -72.00 -18.44 34.93
CA ALA A 14 -73.00 -17.55 34.29
C ALA A 14 -73.90 -16.65 35.15
N CYS A 15 -73.82 -15.33 34.93
CA CYS A 15 -74.89 -14.47 34.35
C CYS A 15 -74.61 -12.96 34.55
N GLY A 16 -74.54 -12.21 33.45
CA GLY A 16 -75.22 -10.92 33.29
C GLY A 16 -74.61 -9.62 33.85
N LEU A 17 -74.38 -8.69 32.91
CA LEU A 17 -74.56 -7.22 32.96
C LEU A 17 -73.35 -6.32 33.28
N CYS A 18 -72.91 -5.65 32.20
CA CYS A 18 -72.61 -4.21 32.07
C CYS A 18 -71.75 -3.49 33.11
N GLY A 19 -70.58 -3.04 32.63
CA GLY A 19 -70.12 -1.65 32.81
C GLY A 19 -69.15 -1.39 33.95
N ALA A 20 -67.89 -1.17 33.61
CA ALA A 20 -67.08 -0.02 34.04
C ALA A 20 -65.67 -0.16 33.44
N CYS A 21 -65.21 0.87 32.74
CA CYS A 21 -63.79 1.09 32.51
C CYS A 21 -63.11 1.25 33.87
N GLU A 22 -62.07 0.46 34.14
CA GLU A 22 -61.03 0.84 35.09
C GLU A 22 -59.69 0.62 34.40
N ASP A 23 -58.98 1.74 34.23
CA ASP A 23 -57.67 1.85 33.63
C ASP A 23 -56.66 0.97 34.39
N GLU A 24 -55.96 0.09 33.66
CA GLU A 24 -54.70 -0.45 34.17
C GLU A 24 -53.70 0.70 34.33
N PRO A 25 -52.97 0.78 35.45
CA PRO A 25 -52.05 1.88 35.69
C PRO A 25 -50.93 1.82 34.65
N ALA A 26 -50.80 2.91 33.90
CA ALA A 26 -49.68 3.15 33.00
C ALA A 26 -48.38 2.89 33.74
N VAL A 27 -47.65 1.85 33.30
CA VAL A 27 -46.24 1.71 33.63
C VAL A 27 -45.55 2.96 33.09
N GLN A 28 -45.11 3.83 33.99
CA GLN A 28 -44.23 4.95 33.67
C GLN A 28 -42.97 4.36 33.02
N GLY A 29 -42.93 4.40 31.69
CA GLY A 29 -41.72 4.08 30.94
C GLY A 29 -40.61 5.03 31.36
N SER A 30 -39.52 4.49 31.89
CA SER A 30 -38.27 5.22 32.02
C SER A 30 -37.92 5.82 30.65
N GLY A 31 -37.75 7.14 30.56
CA GLY A 31 -37.32 7.78 29.32
C GLY A 31 -36.06 7.12 28.78
N ALA A 32 -35.99 6.92 27.47
CA ALA A 32 -34.82 6.33 26.84
C ALA A 32 -33.56 7.15 27.19
N GLU A 33 -32.48 6.48 27.59
CA GLU A 33 -31.20 7.12 27.90
C GLU A 33 -30.53 7.53 26.59
N VAL A 34 -30.37 8.83 26.37
CA VAL A 34 -29.71 9.38 25.17
C VAL A 34 -28.31 9.84 25.56
N LYS A 35 -27.29 9.23 24.97
CA LYS A 35 -25.89 9.63 25.15
C LYS A 35 -25.39 10.31 23.89
N GLU A 36 -24.96 11.56 24.05
CA GLU A 36 -24.41 12.38 22.97
C GLU A 36 -22.88 12.25 22.92
N TYR A 37 -22.32 12.09 21.73
CA TYR A 37 -20.89 11.94 21.47
C TYR A 37 -20.43 12.97 20.45
N ARG A 38 -19.36 13.71 20.75
CA ARG A 38 -18.75 14.64 19.78
C ARG A 38 -17.93 13.85 18.78
N VAL A 39 -18.04 14.22 17.51
CA VAL A 39 -17.33 13.57 16.40
C VAL A 39 -16.77 14.65 15.49
N ALA A 40 -15.45 14.66 15.31
CA ALA A 40 -14.80 15.56 14.36
C ALA A 40 -14.91 14.98 12.95
N VAL A 41 -15.53 15.72 12.04
CA VAL A 41 -15.60 15.38 10.62
C VAL A 41 -14.68 16.33 9.86
N VAL A 42 -13.62 15.75 9.30
CA VAL A 42 -12.58 16.46 8.58
C VAL A 42 -12.72 16.13 7.11
N MET A 43 -13.22 17.07 6.31
CA MET A 43 -13.50 16.88 4.88
C MET A 43 -13.07 18.15 4.13
N PRO A 44 -12.83 18.10 2.81
CA PRO A 44 -12.48 19.30 2.07
C PRO A 44 -13.64 20.28 2.10
N GLY A 45 -13.34 21.57 2.25
CA GLY A 45 -14.34 22.64 2.18
C GLY A 45 -15.03 22.72 0.82
N GLU A 46 -14.42 22.18 -0.22
CA GLU A 46 -15.06 21.94 -1.51
C GLU A 46 -16.22 20.96 -1.35
N ASN A 47 -17.37 21.27 -1.95
CA ASN A 47 -18.59 20.47 -1.83
C ASN A 47 -19.13 20.35 -0.38
N GLN A 48 -18.81 21.27 0.54
CA GLN A 48 -19.30 21.25 1.92
C GLN A 48 -20.82 21.03 2.04
N SER A 49 -21.63 21.66 1.19
CA SER A 49 -23.08 21.47 1.18
C SER A 49 -23.50 20.02 0.87
N ARG A 50 -22.71 19.27 0.10
CA ARG A 50 -22.93 17.85 -0.17
C ARG A 50 -22.54 17.00 1.03
N TRP A 51 -21.38 17.25 1.65
CA TRP A 51 -21.01 16.57 2.90
C TRP A 51 -22.06 16.76 4.00
N GLU A 52 -22.52 18.00 4.20
CA GLU A 52 -23.53 18.33 5.20
C GLU A 52 -24.87 17.64 4.96
N ARG A 53 -25.29 17.48 3.69
CA ARG A 53 -26.56 16.81 3.37
C ARG A 53 -26.52 15.32 3.68
N VAL A 54 -25.37 14.67 3.44
CA VAL A 54 -25.15 13.25 3.76
C VAL A 54 -25.11 13.04 5.26
N VAL A 55 -24.38 13.89 5.99
CA VAL A 55 -24.34 13.85 7.46
C VAL A 55 -25.74 14.04 8.03
N SER A 56 -26.50 15.03 7.55
CA SER A 56 -27.88 15.24 7.99
C SER A 56 -28.76 14.02 7.73
N TRP A 57 -28.60 13.38 6.56
CA TRP A 57 -29.35 12.18 6.23
C TRP A 57 -29.00 11.01 7.16
N ALA A 58 -27.72 10.73 7.38
CA ALA A 58 -27.30 9.71 8.32
C ALA A 58 -27.87 9.97 9.72
N MET A 59 -27.82 11.22 10.20
CA MET A 59 -28.36 11.57 11.52
C MET A 59 -29.88 11.34 11.62
N GLU A 60 -30.64 11.72 10.59
CA GLU A 60 -32.09 11.46 10.55
C GLU A 60 -32.41 9.97 10.58
N ASP A 61 -31.67 9.16 9.84
CA ASP A 61 -31.92 7.72 9.78
C ASP A 61 -31.48 7.02 11.06
N LEU A 62 -30.36 7.43 11.68
CA LEU A 62 -29.95 6.98 13.00
C LEU A 62 -30.98 7.34 14.09
N GLU A 63 -31.58 8.52 14.02
CA GLU A 63 -32.64 8.92 14.96
C GLU A 63 -33.89 8.04 14.79
N LYS A 64 -34.32 7.81 13.53
CA LYS A 64 -35.46 6.93 13.21
C LYS A 64 -35.21 5.49 13.64
N ALA A 65 -34.02 4.96 13.35
CA ALA A 65 -33.62 3.59 13.65
C ALA A 65 -33.63 3.31 15.15
N GLN A 66 -33.30 4.30 15.98
CA GLN A 66 -33.25 4.12 17.43
C GLN A 66 -34.59 4.42 18.13
N ARG A 67 -35.69 4.66 17.40
CA ARG A 67 -37.01 4.90 18.00
C ARG A 67 -37.50 3.66 18.75
N GLY A 68 -37.91 3.86 20.00
CA GLY A 68 -38.40 2.80 20.87
C GLY A 68 -37.33 1.99 21.60
N LEU A 69 -36.03 2.24 21.34
CA LEU A 69 -34.94 1.60 22.07
C LEU A 69 -34.69 2.28 23.42
N SER A 70 -34.25 1.49 24.39
CA SER A 70 -33.98 1.92 25.77
C SER A 70 -32.74 2.79 25.90
N ARG A 71 -31.74 2.57 25.05
CA ARG A 71 -30.51 3.34 24.98
C ARG A 71 -30.35 3.92 23.58
N LYS A 72 -29.85 5.15 23.46
CA LYS A 72 -29.69 5.82 22.17
C LYS A 72 -28.35 6.54 22.11
N VAL A 73 -27.68 6.41 20.97
CA VAL A 73 -26.49 7.16 20.58
C VAL A 73 -26.92 8.34 19.72
N LYS A 74 -26.40 9.52 20.04
CA LYS A 74 -26.53 10.71 19.21
C LYS A 74 -25.15 11.26 18.89
N LEU A 75 -24.86 11.48 17.61
CA LEU A 75 -23.59 12.09 17.19
C LEU A 75 -23.78 13.61 17.09
N LYS A 76 -22.81 14.35 17.63
CA LYS A 76 -22.69 15.79 17.49
C LYS A 76 -21.47 16.09 16.64
N VAL A 77 -21.71 16.37 15.37
CA VAL A 77 -20.66 16.61 14.38
C VAL A 77 -20.06 18.00 14.56
N GLU A 78 -18.73 18.07 14.59
CA GLU A 78 -17.94 19.28 14.49
C GLU A 78 -17.12 19.24 13.20
N TRP A 79 -17.21 20.31 12.40
CA TRP A 79 -16.62 20.34 11.05
C TRP A 79 -15.23 20.95 11.05
N LYS A 80 -14.36 20.39 10.23
CA LYS A 80 -13.05 20.96 9.89
C LYS A 80 -12.80 20.82 8.39
N ASP A 81 -12.41 21.92 7.77
CA ASP A 81 -11.85 21.88 6.42
C ASP A 81 -10.45 21.28 6.46
N GLU A 82 -10.23 20.19 5.73
CA GLU A 82 -8.93 19.54 5.67
C GLU A 82 -7.88 20.39 4.94
N ASN A 83 -8.29 21.32 4.08
CA ASN A 83 -7.37 22.21 3.37
C ASN A 83 -6.98 23.43 4.22
N ALA A 84 -7.47 23.53 5.44
CA ALA A 84 -7.16 24.63 6.34
C ALA A 84 -5.69 24.56 6.82
N PRO A 85 -4.99 25.70 6.90
CA PRO A 85 -3.57 25.74 7.25
C PRO A 85 -3.29 25.30 8.71
N ASP A 86 -4.30 25.34 9.58
CA ASP A 86 -4.24 24.93 10.98
C ASP A 86 -4.75 23.49 11.21
N LEU A 87 -4.85 22.67 10.15
CA LEU A 87 -5.33 21.29 10.26
C LEU A 87 -4.52 20.47 11.28
N GLU A 88 -3.19 20.54 11.25
CA GLU A 88 -2.33 19.74 12.12
C GLU A 88 -2.56 20.06 13.61
N ASP A 89 -2.62 21.35 13.96
CA ASP A 89 -2.86 21.81 15.32
C ASP A 89 -4.26 21.40 15.82
N TYR A 90 -5.25 21.49 14.94
CA TYR A 90 -6.60 21.00 15.21
C TYR A 90 -6.62 19.49 15.48
N LEU A 91 -5.97 18.68 14.63
CA LEU A 91 -5.91 17.22 14.79
C LEU A 91 -5.20 16.82 16.09
N LYS A 92 -4.12 17.51 16.47
CA LYS A 92 -3.45 17.30 17.76
C LYS A 92 -4.37 17.59 18.94
N ALA A 93 -5.15 18.68 18.86
CA ALA A 93 -6.10 19.05 19.90
C ALA A 93 -7.24 18.01 20.02
N VAL A 94 -7.84 17.61 18.89
CA VAL A 94 -8.92 16.62 18.86
C VAL A 94 -8.46 15.23 19.30
N ALA A 95 -7.27 14.80 18.87
CA ALA A 95 -6.69 13.54 19.31
C ALA A 95 -6.48 13.51 20.84
N ALA A 96 -6.19 14.67 21.45
CA ALA A 96 -5.99 14.81 22.88
C ALA A 96 -7.28 14.97 23.70
N ASP A 97 -8.36 15.44 23.09
CA ASP A 97 -9.65 15.70 23.74
C ASP A 97 -10.41 14.39 24.00
N SER A 98 -10.62 14.04 25.27
CA SER A 98 -11.38 12.84 25.66
C SER A 98 -12.89 12.95 25.36
N ASP A 99 -13.40 14.16 25.17
CA ASP A 99 -14.83 14.39 24.88
C ASP A 99 -15.16 14.14 23.40
N VAL A 100 -14.15 14.11 22.52
CA VAL A 100 -14.31 13.71 21.12
C VAL A 100 -14.16 12.21 20.99
N ALA A 101 -15.22 11.53 20.55
CA ALA A 101 -15.25 10.09 20.45
C ALA A 101 -14.35 9.57 19.32
N ALA A 102 -14.43 10.20 18.15
CA ALA A 102 -13.71 9.78 16.94
C ALA A 102 -13.48 10.96 15.98
N VAL A 103 -12.52 10.76 15.07
CA VAL A 103 -12.30 11.58 13.88
C VAL A 103 -12.77 10.78 12.67
N ILE A 104 -13.59 11.39 11.80
CA ILE A 104 -14.01 10.84 10.50
C ILE A 104 -13.39 11.70 9.40
N GLY A 105 -12.78 11.05 8.41
CA GLY A 105 -11.87 11.68 7.45
C GLY A 105 -10.46 11.80 8.05
N PRO A 106 -9.52 12.51 7.41
CA PRO A 106 -9.61 13.30 6.18
C PRO A 106 -9.95 12.53 4.88
N TYR A 107 -10.28 13.27 3.82
CA TYR A 107 -10.61 12.72 2.49
C TYR A 107 -9.35 12.42 1.68
N HIS A 108 -8.37 13.32 1.67
CA HIS A 108 -7.11 13.13 0.95
C HIS A 108 -6.09 12.35 1.78
N SER A 109 -5.35 11.45 1.12
CA SER A 109 -4.33 10.58 1.76
C SER A 109 -3.24 11.33 2.52
N SER A 110 -2.81 12.50 2.04
CA SER A 110 -1.80 13.33 2.72
C SER A 110 -2.30 13.87 4.06
N SER A 111 -3.52 14.41 4.09
CA SER A 111 -4.20 14.85 5.30
C SER A 111 -4.47 13.66 6.24
N ALA A 112 -4.85 12.51 5.69
CA ALA A 112 -5.09 11.30 6.48
C ALA A 112 -3.82 10.76 7.16
N ARG A 113 -2.65 10.86 6.52
CA ARG A 113 -1.36 10.54 7.16
C ARG A 113 -1.08 11.43 8.36
N MET A 114 -1.36 12.72 8.25
CA MET A 114 -1.22 13.68 9.36
C MET A 114 -2.19 13.34 10.51
N ALA A 115 -3.45 13.01 10.20
CA ALA A 115 -4.44 12.59 11.18
C ALA A 115 -4.04 11.28 11.88
N SER A 116 -3.49 10.32 11.13
CA SER A 116 -2.99 9.06 11.69
C SER A 116 -1.84 9.29 12.67
N ALA A 117 -0.87 10.13 12.32
CA ALA A 117 0.23 10.47 13.23
C ALA A 117 -0.29 11.09 14.55
N CYS A 118 -1.27 11.99 14.47
CA CYS A 118 -1.86 12.64 15.64
C CYS A 118 -2.71 11.66 16.49
N CYS A 119 -3.58 10.88 15.84
CA CYS A 119 -4.52 9.98 16.51
C CYS A 119 -3.81 8.73 17.07
N GLY A 120 -2.84 8.19 16.35
CA GLY A 120 -2.11 6.97 16.71
C GLY A 120 -1.37 7.10 18.04
N ALA A 121 -0.80 8.27 18.34
CA ALA A 121 -0.11 8.55 19.60
C ALA A 121 -0.99 8.35 20.85
N ARG A 122 -2.33 8.45 20.69
CA ARG A 122 -3.31 8.31 21.78
C ARG A 122 -4.34 7.21 21.52
N ARG A 123 -4.17 6.42 20.46
CA ARG A 123 -5.14 5.44 19.96
C ARG A 123 -6.56 6.02 19.79
N LYS A 124 -6.66 7.29 19.40
CA LYS A 124 -7.95 7.93 19.08
C LYS A 124 -8.54 7.25 17.85
N THR A 125 -9.83 6.88 17.91
CA THR A 125 -10.54 6.27 16.78
C THR A 125 -10.55 7.23 15.59
N LEU A 126 -9.95 6.77 14.49
CA LEU A 126 -9.85 7.47 13.21
C LEU A 126 -10.52 6.59 12.15
N ILE A 127 -11.61 7.07 11.54
CA ILE A 127 -12.33 6.38 10.48
C ILE A 127 -12.06 7.11 9.17
N LEU A 128 -11.50 6.42 8.18
CA LEU A 128 -11.18 6.98 6.87
C LEU A 128 -12.25 6.53 5.86
N PRO A 129 -13.09 7.45 5.36
CA PRO A 129 -14.11 7.10 4.38
C PRO A 129 -13.49 6.66 3.04
N THR A 130 -12.54 7.43 2.51
CA THR A 130 -12.01 7.22 1.16
C THR A 130 -10.47 7.20 1.09
N ALA A 131 -9.76 7.75 2.07
CA ALA A 131 -8.30 7.83 2.03
C ALA A 131 -7.67 6.42 2.02
N SER A 132 -7.07 6.07 0.89
CA SER A 132 -6.73 4.70 0.49
C SER A 132 -5.22 4.46 0.28
N SER A 133 -4.36 5.42 0.65
CA SER A 133 -2.89 5.27 0.50
C SER A 133 -2.38 3.98 1.14
N VAL A 134 -1.68 3.19 0.35
CA VAL A 134 -1.19 1.86 0.74
C VAL A 134 -0.26 1.94 1.95
N GLU A 135 0.69 2.87 1.92
CA GLU A 135 1.65 3.06 3.02
C GLU A 135 0.97 3.53 4.31
N LEU A 136 -0.10 4.33 4.20
CA LEU A 136 -0.88 4.73 5.37
C LEU A 136 -1.56 3.52 6.02
N GLN A 137 -2.26 2.70 5.24
CA GLN A 137 -2.93 1.51 5.77
C GLN A 137 -1.91 0.49 6.30
N ARG A 138 -0.84 0.20 5.55
CA ARG A 138 0.24 -0.71 5.98
C ARG A 138 0.90 -0.25 7.28
N SER A 139 1.21 1.03 7.40
CA SER A 139 1.83 1.57 8.61
C SER A 139 0.90 1.58 9.83
N CYS A 140 -0.41 1.44 9.63
CA CYS A 140 -1.40 1.38 10.70
C CYS A 140 -1.91 -0.03 11.00
N ALA A 141 -1.49 -1.02 10.20
CA ALA A 141 -1.88 -2.42 10.33
C ALA A 141 -1.66 -2.97 11.75
N GLY A 142 -2.72 -3.48 12.38
CA GLY A 142 -2.67 -4.07 13.71
C GLY A 142 -2.47 -3.08 14.87
N LYS A 143 -2.71 -1.78 14.66
CA LYS A 143 -2.61 -0.75 15.72
C LYS A 143 -3.94 -0.39 16.39
N ASP A 144 -5.05 -0.94 15.92
CA ASP A 144 -6.37 -0.84 16.56
C ASP A 144 -6.84 0.60 16.84
N PHE A 145 -6.73 1.48 15.86
CA PHE A 145 -7.28 2.84 15.95
C PHE A 145 -7.74 3.43 14.61
N LEU A 146 -7.18 2.96 13.49
CA LEU A 146 -7.52 3.39 12.14
C LEU A 146 -8.47 2.38 11.50
N TRP A 147 -9.56 2.88 10.93
CA TRP A 147 -10.62 2.09 10.29
C TRP A 147 -10.89 2.65 8.89
N ALA A 148 -10.26 2.08 7.86
CA ALA A 148 -10.49 2.46 6.48
C ALA A 148 -11.70 1.71 5.91
N LEU A 149 -12.66 2.46 5.37
CA LEU A 149 -13.89 1.93 4.76
C LEU A 149 -13.76 1.69 3.26
N SER A 150 -12.56 1.81 2.73
CA SER A 150 -12.17 1.42 1.39
C SER A 150 -10.91 0.53 1.44
N GLU A 151 -10.77 -0.32 0.42
CA GLU A 151 -9.52 -1.00 0.12
C GLU A 151 -8.44 0.04 -0.18
N SER A 152 -7.18 -0.36 0.00
CA SER A 152 -6.07 0.48 -0.43
C SER A 152 -6.06 0.68 -1.95
N ASP A 153 -5.33 1.68 -2.43
CA ASP A 153 -5.15 1.98 -3.87
C ASP A 153 -4.63 0.78 -4.69
N ILE A 154 -4.08 -0.26 -4.04
CA ILE A 154 -3.81 -1.57 -4.64
C ILE A 154 -5.06 -2.11 -5.36
N GLY A 155 -6.20 -2.13 -4.67
CA GLY A 155 -7.46 -2.64 -5.20
C GLY A 155 -7.95 -1.81 -6.39
N GLN A 156 -7.81 -0.49 -6.31
CA GLN A 156 -8.15 0.39 -7.42
C GLN A 156 -7.23 0.17 -8.63
N CYS A 157 -5.92 0.03 -8.41
CA CYS A 157 -4.97 -0.26 -9.48
C CYS A 157 -5.24 -1.62 -10.13
N GLU A 158 -5.65 -2.64 -9.33
CA GLU A 158 -6.07 -3.95 -9.83
C GLU A 158 -7.27 -3.82 -10.77
N VAL A 159 -8.30 -3.09 -10.34
CA VAL A 159 -9.53 -2.89 -11.12
C VAL A 159 -9.24 -2.09 -12.39
N MET A 160 -8.39 -1.07 -12.34
CA MET A 160 -7.97 -0.30 -13.51
C MET A 160 -7.21 -1.16 -14.53
N LEU A 161 -6.28 -2.01 -14.08
CA LEU A 161 -5.52 -2.92 -14.94
C LEU A 161 -6.39 -4.05 -15.49
N THR A 162 -7.31 -4.56 -14.68
CA THR A 162 -8.28 -5.58 -15.12
C THR A 162 -9.19 -5.02 -16.19
N GLN A 163 -9.67 -3.78 -16.05
CA GLN A 163 -10.41 -3.12 -17.11
C GLN A 163 -9.56 -2.92 -18.37
N ALA A 164 -8.30 -2.51 -18.23
CA ALA A 164 -7.39 -2.43 -19.38
C ALA A 164 -7.28 -3.77 -20.12
N LEU A 165 -7.15 -4.88 -19.38
CA LEU A 165 -7.12 -6.23 -19.94
C LEU A 165 -8.45 -6.60 -20.62
N MET A 166 -9.59 -6.27 -20.02
CA MET A 166 -10.93 -6.50 -20.58
C MET A 166 -11.16 -5.70 -21.87
N ASP A 167 -10.59 -4.50 -21.97
CA ASP A 167 -10.59 -3.68 -23.18
C ASP A 167 -9.64 -4.23 -24.27
N GLY A 168 -8.88 -5.29 -23.95
CA GLY A 168 -7.97 -5.97 -24.87
C GLY A 168 -6.55 -5.40 -24.88
N ALA A 169 -6.15 -4.64 -23.85
CA ALA A 169 -4.80 -4.11 -23.76
C ALA A 169 -3.75 -5.22 -23.70
N GLU A 170 -2.68 -5.04 -24.45
CA GLU A 170 -1.45 -5.83 -24.29
C GLU A 170 -0.37 -5.01 -23.58
N ASN A 171 -0.40 -3.69 -23.77
CA ASN A 171 0.60 -2.76 -23.28
C ASN A 171 -0.05 -1.69 -22.42
N VAL A 172 0.50 -1.52 -21.21
CA VAL A 172 0.00 -0.54 -20.25
C VAL A 172 1.10 0.42 -19.84
N TYR A 173 0.70 1.66 -19.60
CA TYR A 173 1.55 2.77 -19.16
C TYR A 173 0.94 3.36 -17.90
N LEU A 174 1.76 3.83 -16.97
CA LEU A 174 1.29 4.63 -15.84
C LEU A 174 1.81 6.06 -15.96
N LEU A 175 0.91 7.03 -15.83
CA LEU A 175 1.23 8.43 -15.53
C LEU A 175 0.66 8.77 -14.15
N SER A 176 1.51 9.04 -13.16
CA SER A 176 1.07 9.30 -11.79
C SER A 176 1.79 10.48 -11.14
N ARG A 177 1.10 11.14 -10.22
CA ARG A 177 1.67 12.25 -9.46
C ARG A 177 2.64 11.74 -8.39
N GLU A 178 3.75 12.43 -8.19
CA GLU A 178 4.74 12.07 -7.16
C GLU A 178 4.32 12.61 -5.78
N ASP A 179 3.36 11.95 -5.14
CA ASP A 179 2.93 12.21 -3.77
C ASP A 179 2.33 10.96 -3.10
N ASP A 180 1.84 11.10 -1.85
CA ASP A 180 1.34 9.99 -1.03
C ASP A 180 0.23 9.15 -1.67
N TYR A 181 -0.56 9.74 -2.58
CA TYR A 181 -1.63 9.03 -3.29
C TYR A 181 -1.08 8.36 -4.55
N GLY A 182 -0.38 9.13 -5.41
CA GLY A 182 0.18 8.57 -6.64
C GLY A 182 1.27 7.52 -6.40
N GLN A 183 2.00 7.59 -5.28
CA GLN A 183 3.01 6.61 -4.89
C GLN A 183 2.43 5.19 -4.80
N SER A 184 1.18 5.04 -4.36
CA SER A 184 0.53 3.73 -4.33
C SER A 184 0.46 3.10 -5.73
N PHE A 185 0.08 3.88 -6.75
CA PHE A 185 0.04 3.39 -8.13
C PHE A 185 1.44 3.13 -8.66
N ILE A 186 2.39 4.04 -8.37
CA ILE A 186 3.79 3.90 -8.79
C ILE A 186 4.37 2.59 -8.26
N ASP A 187 4.03 2.23 -7.04
CA ASP A 187 4.58 1.07 -6.34
C ASP A 187 4.01 -0.27 -6.78
N TRP A 188 2.77 -0.31 -7.29
CA TRP A 188 2.03 -1.55 -7.53
C TRP A 188 1.69 -1.80 -8.99
N PHE A 189 1.63 -0.76 -9.82
CA PHE A 189 1.20 -0.85 -11.21
C PHE A 189 2.00 -1.89 -12.02
N THR A 190 3.33 -1.80 -12.04
CA THR A 190 4.14 -2.71 -12.86
C THR A 190 4.02 -4.14 -12.34
N PHE A 191 4.01 -4.32 -11.02
CA PHE A 191 3.87 -5.62 -10.39
C PHE A 191 2.55 -6.28 -10.82
N GLN A 192 1.44 -5.57 -10.65
CA GLN A 192 0.10 -6.08 -10.99
C GLN A 192 -0.08 -6.31 -12.49
N ALA A 193 0.45 -5.41 -13.32
CA ALA A 193 0.39 -5.55 -14.77
C ALA A 193 1.06 -6.85 -15.22
N VAL A 194 2.26 -7.14 -14.70
CA VAL A 194 3.00 -8.37 -15.00
C VAL A 194 2.21 -9.61 -14.57
N GLU A 195 1.64 -9.62 -13.37
CA GLU A 195 0.85 -10.76 -12.88
C GLU A 195 -0.40 -11.01 -13.74
N LEU A 196 -1.10 -9.94 -14.14
CA LEU A 196 -2.24 -10.00 -15.07
C LEU A 196 -1.85 -10.36 -16.52
N GLY A 197 -0.55 -10.43 -16.84
CA GLY A 197 -0.06 -10.77 -18.18
C GLY A 197 0.00 -9.60 -19.16
N LEU A 198 -0.14 -8.38 -18.65
CA LEU A 198 0.05 -7.14 -19.40
C LEU A 198 1.54 -6.79 -19.45
N MET A 199 1.97 -6.17 -20.54
CA MET A 199 3.32 -5.63 -20.67
C MET A 199 3.35 -4.19 -20.14
N SER A 200 3.98 -3.98 -18.98
CA SER A 200 4.27 -2.64 -18.47
C SER A 200 5.33 -1.97 -19.35
N GLN A 201 4.95 -0.88 -20.03
CA GLN A 201 5.82 -0.12 -20.93
C GLN A 201 6.51 1.07 -20.27
N GLY A 202 6.14 1.38 -19.03
CA GLY A 202 6.81 2.39 -18.24
C GLY A 202 5.92 2.99 -17.16
N ASN A 203 6.58 3.43 -16.10
CA ASN A 203 6.00 4.15 -14.99
C ASN A 203 6.56 5.58 -15.01
N TYR A 204 5.69 6.54 -15.31
CA TYR A 204 6.06 7.93 -15.52
C TYR A 204 5.44 8.79 -14.43
N THR A 205 6.29 9.60 -13.79
CA THR A 205 5.87 10.44 -12.66
C THR A 205 5.93 11.92 -13.02
N TYR A 206 5.14 12.73 -12.31
CA TYR A 206 5.17 14.18 -12.43
C TYR A 206 4.86 14.87 -11.09
N SER A 207 5.46 16.04 -10.86
CA SER A 207 5.12 16.94 -9.75
C SER A 207 4.55 18.27 -10.23
N THR A 208 5.02 18.71 -11.40
CA THR A 208 4.68 19.97 -12.07
C THR A 208 4.12 19.73 -13.49
N PRO A 209 3.46 20.72 -14.11
CA PRO A 209 3.07 20.63 -15.52
C PRO A 209 4.25 20.37 -16.45
N GLU A 210 5.43 20.93 -16.15
CA GLU A 210 6.65 20.75 -16.93
C GLU A 210 7.15 19.30 -16.88
N ASP A 211 7.11 18.67 -15.70
CA ASP A 211 7.44 17.24 -15.55
C ASP A 211 6.46 16.38 -16.34
N MET A 212 5.17 16.74 -16.33
CA MET A 212 4.14 16.03 -17.09
C MET A 212 4.40 16.11 -18.59
N VAL A 213 4.87 17.24 -19.13
CA VAL A 213 5.29 17.33 -20.54
C VAL A 213 6.42 16.34 -20.84
N VAL A 214 7.46 16.30 -20.01
CA VAL A 214 8.59 15.37 -20.19
C VAL A 214 8.15 13.91 -20.12
N ALA A 215 7.23 13.59 -19.21
CA ALA A 215 6.63 12.27 -19.09
C ALA A 215 5.84 11.90 -20.37
N LEU A 216 4.95 12.78 -20.82
CA LEU A 216 4.11 12.57 -22.00
C LEU A 216 4.93 12.47 -23.29
N ASP A 217 6.02 13.21 -23.43
CA ASP A 217 6.94 13.09 -24.58
C ASP A 217 7.58 11.68 -24.63
N LYS A 218 8.03 11.16 -23.48
CA LYS A 218 8.60 9.80 -23.40
C LYS A 218 7.55 8.73 -23.69
N ILE A 219 6.35 8.89 -23.14
CA ILE A 219 5.20 8.02 -23.40
C ILE A 219 4.88 8.02 -24.91
N ASN A 220 4.78 9.20 -25.52
CA ASN A 220 4.48 9.35 -26.93
C ASN A 220 5.57 8.73 -27.83
N ALA A 221 6.85 8.94 -27.51
CA ALA A 221 7.96 8.29 -28.22
C ALA A 221 7.86 6.76 -28.15
N ARG A 222 7.54 6.22 -26.96
CA ARG A 222 7.38 4.77 -26.78
C ARG A 222 6.19 4.21 -27.57
N PHE A 223 5.11 4.98 -27.71
CA PHE A 223 3.99 4.58 -28.57
C PHE A 223 4.39 4.50 -30.04
N GLU A 224 5.37 5.28 -30.51
CA GLU A 224 5.82 5.20 -31.91
C GLU A 224 6.63 3.93 -32.17
N ASP A 225 7.44 3.50 -31.21
CA ASP A 225 8.25 2.28 -31.32
C ASP A 225 7.40 1.00 -31.40
N LEU A 226 6.24 0.98 -30.74
CA LEU A 226 5.42 -0.22 -30.55
C LEU A 226 4.25 -0.36 -31.53
N ARG A 227 4.02 0.62 -32.41
CA ARG A 227 2.99 0.54 -33.46
C ARG A 227 3.36 -0.48 -34.53
N HIS A 228 3.05 -1.74 -34.24
CA HIS A 228 2.49 -2.62 -35.25
C HIS A 228 0.98 -2.41 -35.19
N ASP A 229 0.30 -2.27 -36.33
CA ASP A 229 -1.06 -1.75 -36.48
C ASP A 229 -2.19 -2.49 -35.70
N ASP A 230 -1.86 -3.48 -34.85
CA ASP A 230 -2.78 -4.39 -34.16
C ASP A 230 -2.71 -4.36 -32.61
N VAL A 231 -1.86 -3.53 -31.99
CA VAL A 231 -1.63 -3.59 -30.53
C VAL A 231 -2.42 -2.52 -29.76
N PHE A 232 -3.39 -2.94 -28.94
CA PHE A 232 -4.18 -2.05 -28.08
C PHE A 232 -3.34 -1.57 -26.88
N GLN A 233 -3.24 -0.25 -26.72
CA GLN A 233 -2.43 0.42 -25.70
C GLN A 233 -3.35 1.16 -24.73
N THR A 234 -3.04 1.10 -23.44
CA THR A 234 -3.78 1.80 -22.39
C THR A 234 -2.86 2.63 -21.51
N LEU A 235 -3.21 3.89 -21.30
CA LEU A 235 -2.59 4.77 -20.32
C LEU A 235 -3.45 4.80 -19.06
N LEU A 236 -2.90 4.32 -17.95
CA LEU A 236 -3.45 4.54 -16.62
C LEU A 236 -2.99 5.92 -16.13
N PHE A 237 -3.93 6.73 -15.67
CA PHE A 237 -3.66 8.08 -15.15
C PHE A 237 -4.12 8.19 -13.70
N ALA A 238 -3.17 8.36 -12.79
CA ALA A 238 -3.40 8.45 -11.36
C ALA A 238 -2.97 9.82 -10.79
N PRO A 239 -3.78 10.88 -11.02
CA PRO A 239 -3.57 12.19 -10.41
C PRO A 239 -4.00 12.20 -8.95
N SER A 240 -3.43 13.07 -8.12
CA SER A 240 -3.90 13.28 -6.75
C SER A 240 -4.78 14.52 -6.59
N ARG A 241 -4.93 15.31 -7.66
CA ARG A 241 -5.71 16.56 -7.69
C ARG A 241 -6.51 16.67 -8.98
N THR A 242 -7.67 17.30 -8.89
CA THR A 242 -8.52 17.53 -10.08
C THR A 242 -7.81 18.42 -11.12
N GLU A 243 -6.98 19.37 -10.68
CA GLU A 243 -6.20 20.27 -11.53
C GLU A 243 -5.27 19.53 -12.50
N ASP A 244 -4.74 18.37 -12.09
CA ASP A 244 -3.83 17.59 -12.92
C ASP A 244 -4.52 17.08 -14.20
N ALA A 245 -5.81 16.72 -14.10
CA ALA A 245 -6.60 16.33 -15.27
C ALA A 245 -6.75 17.50 -16.26
N VAL A 246 -6.88 18.72 -15.73
CA VAL A 246 -6.94 19.94 -16.55
C VAL A 246 -5.59 20.26 -17.20
N TRP A 247 -4.48 19.95 -16.52
CA TRP A 247 -3.15 20.04 -17.11
C TRP A 247 -3.01 19.08 -18.27
N LEU A 248 -3.29 17.79 -18.07
CA LEU A 248 -3.23 16.77 -19.12
C LEU A 248 -4.09 17.16 -20.32
N ASP A 249 -5.34 17.57 -20.08
CA ASP A 249 -6.27 18.02 -21.11
C ASP A 249 -5.72 19.22 -21.90
N SER A 250 -5.13 20.20 -21.21
CA SER A 250 -4.52 21.38 -21.83
C SER A 250 -3.30 21.03 -22.68
N LEU A 251 -2.43 20.17 -22.16
CA LEU A 251 -1.22 19.74 -22.85
C LEU A 251 -1.56 18.98 -24.13
N VAL A 252 -2.53 18.05 -24.08
CA VAL A 252 -2.96 17.32 -25.28
C VAL A 252 -3.58 18.24 -26.34
N ARG A 253 -4.25 19.33 -25.95
CA ARG A 253 -4.75 20.34 -26.91
C ARG A 253 -3.63 21.08 -27.63
N ILE A 254 -2.59 21.48 -26.92
CA ILE A 254 -1.49 22.29 -27.50
C ILE A 254 -0.44 21.44 -28.22
N HIS A 255 -0.41 20.13 -27.97
CA HIS A 255 0.44 19.14 -28.65
C HIS A 255 -0.38 18.18 -29.53
N PRO A 256 -0.92 18.65 -30.68
CA PRO A 256 -1.70 17.81 -31.60
C PRO A 256 -0.89 16.68 -32.25
N GLU A 257 0.44 16.78 -32.26
CA GLU A 257 1.37 15.76 -32.72
C GLU A 257 1.41 14.53 -31.81
N TRP A 258 1.06 14.69 -30.52
CA TRP A 258 0.99 13.56 -29.61
C TRP A 258 -0.20 12.68 -29.97
N LYS A 259 0.08 11.39 -30.08
CA LYS A 259 -0.90 10.39 -30.49
C LYS A 259 -1.67 9.82 -29.28
N LEU A 260 -1.92 10.66 -28.29
CA LEU A 260 -2.65 10.36 -27.05
C LEU A 260 -4.17 10.29 -27.27
N ARG A 261 -4.72 10.94 -28.30
CA ARG A 261 -6.16 10.88 -28.60
C ARG A 261 -6.66 9.51 -29.07
N GLY A 262 -5.74 8.65 -29.51
CA GLY A 262 -6.05 7.30 -29.95
C GLY A 262 -5.80 6.22 -28.90
N ILE A 263 -5.38 6.59 -27.69
CA ILE A 263 -5.12 5.64 -26.61
C ILE A 263 -6.36 5.44 -25.75
N ASN A 264 -6.51 4.25 -25.17
CA ASN A 264 -7.43 4.05 -24.07
C ASN A 264 -6.88 4.73 -22.81
N LEU A 265 -7.69 5.53 -22.13
CA LEU A 265 -7.28 6.27 -20.93
C LEU A 265 -8.16 5.81 -19.76
N ILE A 266 -7.52 5.23 -18.74
CA ILE A 266 -8.20 4.77 -17.52
C ILE A 266 -7.66 5.59 -16.35
N CYS A 267 -8.54 6.38 -15.75
CA CYS A 267 -8.21 7.29 -14.68
C CYS A 267 -8.53 6.70 -13.31
N SER A 268 -7.75 7.10 -12.31
CA SER A 268 -8.16 6.92 -10.91
C SER A 268 -9.32 7.85 -10.54
N ASP A 269 -9.89 7.64 -9.36
CA ASP A 269 -11.11 8.26 -8.85
C ASP A 269 -11.02 9.77 -8.68
N MET A 270 -9.81 10.33 -8.57
CA MET A 270 -9.58 11.78 -8.52
C MET A 270 -10.08 12.54 -9.75
N VAL A 271 -10.22 11.87 -10.90
CA VAL A 271 -10.79 12.47 -12.11
C VAL A 271 -12.32 12.43 -12.10
N TYR A 272 -12.94 11.60 -11.26
CA TYR A 272 -14.40 11.53 -11.10
C TYR A 272 -14.90 12.66 -10.20
N ALA A 273 -14.77 13.89 -10.69
CA ALA A 273 -15.05 15.10 -9.95
C ALA A 273 -15.97 16.05 -10.75
N PRO A 274 -17.12 16.47 -10.21
CA PRO A 274 -18.02 17.41 -10.90
C PRO A 274 -17.36 18.74 -11.26
N THR A 275 -16.36 19.17 -10.49
CA THR A 275 -15.56 20.38 -10.74
C THR A 275 -14.79 20.33 -12.07
N LEU A 276 -14.69 19.16 -12.71
CA LEU A 276 -14.09 18.96 -14.03
C LEU A 276 -15.09 19.01 -15.19
N SER A 277 -16.39 19.00 -14.89
CA SER A 277 -17.43 19.07 -15.92
C SER A 277 -17.30 20.35 -16.75
N GLY A 278 -17.27 20.19 -18.08
CA GLY A 278 -17.04 21.26 -19.06
C GLY A 278 -15.59 21.74 -19.20
N ARG A 279 -14.64 21.26 -18.36
CA ARG A 279 -13.22 21.67 -18.42
C ARG A 279 -12.33 20.74 -19.23
N LEU A 280 -12.74 19.48 -19.38
CA LEU A 280 -12.02 18.46 -20.15
C LEU A 280 -12.54 18.46 -21.60
N THR A 281 -11.78 19.01 -22.56
CA THR A 281 -12.22 19.21 -23.95
C THR A 281 -11.16 18.85 -25.00
N SER A 282 -10.10 18.14 -24.63
CA SER A 282 -9.00 17.75 -25.51
C SER A 282 -9.33 16.70 -26.57
N GLY A 283 -10.47 16.03 -26.43
CA GLY A 283 -10.84 14.86 -27.22
C GLY A 283 -10.17 13.57 -26.76
N LEU A 284 -9.60 13.54 -25.55
CA LEU A 284 -9.22 12.30 -24.89
C LEU A 284 -10.46 11.47 -24.54
N ASN A 285 -10.32 10.15 -24.61
CA ASN A 285 -11.35 9.21 -24.16
C ASN A 285 -11.30 9.10 -22.63
N TRP A 286 -11.83 10.10 -21.93
CA TRP A 286 -11.84 10.10 -20.48
C TRP A 286 -12.71 8.96 -19.94
N GLY A 287 -12.08 7.98 -19.30
CA GLY A 287 -12.74 6.94 -18.51
C GLY A 287 -11.92 6.59 -17.28
N GLY A 288 -12.49 5.83 -16.36
CA GLY A 288 -11.81 5.48 -15.12
C GLY A 288 -12.64 4.70 -14.11
N MET A 289 -12.07 4.56 -12.92
CA MET A 289 -12.64 3.82 -11.79
C MET A 289 -12.74 4.71 -10.57
N ALA A 290 -13.95 4.82 -10.01
CA ALA A 290 -14.21 5.63 -8.82
C ALA A 290 -14.87 4.81 -7.70
N LEU A 291 -14.45 5.01 -6.45
CA LEU A 291 -15.14 4.41 -5.30
C LEU A 291 -16.63 4.77 -5.32
N ALA A 292 -17.49 3.78 -5.09
CA ALA A 292 -18.93 3.93 -5.20
C ALA A 292 -19.67 3.17 -4.09
N ALA A 293 -20.96 3.46 -3.96
CA ALA A 293 -21.85 2.60 -3.17
C ALA A 293 -22.02 1.24 -3.87
N ASP A 294 -22.27 0.19 -3.09
CA ASP A 294 -22.67 -1.10 -3.64
C ASP A 294 -24.02 -0.92 -4.37
N PRO A 295 -24.14 -1.24 -5.67
CA PRO A 295 -25.39 -1.08 -6.41
C PRO A 295 -26.55 -1.92 -5.83
N VAL A 296 -26.27 -2.99 -5.08
CA VAL A 296 -27.28 -3.81 -4.39
C VAL A 296 -27.92 -3.05 -3.23
N SER A 297 -27.20 -2.12 -2.60
CA SER A 297 -27.76 -1.28 -1.53
C SER A 297 -28.93 -0.43 -2.01
N GLY A 298 -28.99 -0.12 -3.31
CA GLY A 298 -29.95 0.84 -3.88
C GLY A 298 -29.70 2.29 -3.43
N PHE A 299 -28.61 2.56 -2.71
CA PHE A 299 -28.28 3.90 -2.21
C PHE A 299 -28.19 4.95 -3.32
N PRO A 300 -27.51 4.73 -4.46
CA PRO A 300 -27.48 5.72 -5.55
C PRO A 300 -28.88 6.08 -6.06
N THR A 301 -29.76 5.09 -6.22
CA THR A 301 -31.14 5.32 -6.66
C THR A 301 -31.93 6.15 -5.66
N VAL A 302 -31.84 5.83 -4.36
CA VAL A 302 -32.54 6.62 -3.32
C VAL A 302 -31.96 8.03 -3.22
N TYR A 303 -30.64 8.16 -3.36
CA TYR A 303 -29.93 9.43 -3.36
C TYR A 303 -30.39 10.33 -4.52
N GLN A 304 -30.44 9.79 -5.74
CA GLN A 304 -30.95 10.48 -6.93
C GLN A 304 -32.42 10.91 -6.76
N VAL A 305 -33.28 10.06 -6.19
CA VAL A 305 -34.69 10.41 -5.91
C VAL A 305 -34.79 11.52 -4.86
N LYS A 306 -33.94 11.49 -3.84
CA LYS A 306 -33.99 12.43 -2.71
C LYS A 306 -33.48 13.82 -3.09
N TYR A 307 -32.45 13.88 -3.93
CA TYR A 307 -31.72 15.13 -4.16
C TYR A 307 -31.64 15.58 -5.63
N GLY A 308 -32.03 14.74 -6.58
CA GLY A 308 -32.03 15.07 -8.00
C GLY A 308 -30.69 14.88 -8.73
N ASP A 309 -29.63 14.44 -8.03
CA ASP A 309 -28.29 14.19 -8.57
C ASP A 309 -27.71 12.87 -8.04
N GLU A 310 -26.74 12.29 -8.74
CA GLU A 310 -26.00 11.08 -8.33
C GLU A 310 -25.01 11.38 -7.20
N PRO A 311 -24.70 10.40 -6.32
CA PRO A 311 -23.72 10.60 -5.24
C PRO A 311 -22.30 10.80 -5.80
N LEU A 312 -21.55 11.72 -5.20
CA LEU A 312 -20.12 11.89 -5.49
C LEU A 312 -19.28 10.85 -4.77
N ASN A 313 -18.05 10.71 -5.26
CA ASN A 313 -17.02 9.95 -4.57
C ASN A 313 -16.93 10.37 -3.09
N GLY A 314 -16.96 9.37 -2.21
CA GLY A 314 -16.91 9.52 -0.76
C GLY A 314 -18.23 9.81 -0.05
N GLU A 315 -19.31 10.20 -0.73
CA GLU A 315 -20.59 10.49 -0.04
C GLU A 315 -21.21 9.25 0.59
N SER A 316 -21.18 8.11 -0.12
CA SER A 316 -21.62 6.82 0.43
C SER A 316 -20.74 6.36 1.61
N HIS A 317 -19.43 6.53 1.49
CA HIS A 317 -18.46 6.13 2.50
C HIS A 317 -18.56 6.99 3.77
N LEU A 318 -18.86 8.29 3.62
CA LEU A 318 -19.11 9.18 4.75
C LEU A 318 -20.41 8.80 5.48
N TYR A 319 -21.46 8.40 4.75
CA TYR A 319 -22.69 7.87 5.35
C TYR A 319 -22.36 6.64 6.20
N ASP A 320 -21.64 5.67 5.63
CA ASP A 320 -21.24 4.45 6.33
C ASP A 320 -20.32 4.73 7.52
N ALA A 321 -19.39 5.67 7.43
CA ALA A 321 -18.54 6.06 8.57
C ALA A 321 -19.35 6.50 9.79
N LEU A 322 -20.44 7.23 9.58
CA LEU A 322 -21.30 7.70 10.67
C LEU A 322 -22.13 6.56 11.26
N VAL A 323 -22.68 5.68 10.40
CA VAL A 323 -23.47 4.52 10.85
C VAL A 323 -22.59 3.51 11.57
N PHE A 324 -21.42 3.21 11.02
CA PHE A 324 -20.39 2.34 11.59
C PHE A 324 -19.98 2.83 12.99
N LEU A 325 -19.67 4.13 13.13
CA LEU A 325 -19.36 4.74 14.42
C LEU A 325 -20.53 4.62 15.40
N ALA A 326 -21.77 4.85 14.96
CA ALA A 326 -22.95 4.75 15.82
C ALA A 326 -23.17 3.32 16.35
N TYR A 327 -22.92 2.29 15.53
CA TYR A 327 -22.95 0.90 15.99
C TYR A 327 -21.84 0.60 17.00
N GLY A 328 -20.60 1.03 16.74
CA GLY A 328 -19.50 0.91 17.70
C GLY A 328 -19.79 1.59 19.04
N LEU A 329 -20.36 2.79 19.00
CA LEU A 329 -20.78 3.52 20.21
C LEU A 329 -21.95 2.85 20.93
N THR A 330 -22.83 2.16 20.21
CA THR A 330 -23.90 1.36 20.83
C THR A 330 -23.31 0.13 21.53
N ALA A 331 -22.41 -0.59 20.86
CA ALA A 331 -21.70 -1.72 21.44
C ALA A 331 -20.85 -1.30 22.65
N LEU A 332 -20.25 -0.11 22.63
CA LEU A 332 -19.49 0.45 23.75
C LEU A 332 -20.36 0.66 25.01
N GLN A 333 -21.66 0.94 24.86
CA GLN A 333 -22.54 1.08 26.02
C GLN A 333 -22.82 -0.24 26.75
N TRP A 334 -22.58 -1.37 26.10
CA TRP A 334 -22.66 -2.69 26.73
C TRP A 334 -21.41 -2.98 27.58
N GLU A 335 -20.23 -2.67 27.06
CA GLU A 335 -18.94 -2.82 27.75
C GLU A 335 -18.11 -1.53 27.70
N PRO A 336 -18.40 -0.53 28.56
CA PRO A 336 -17.75 0.78 28.49
C PRO A 336 -16.23 0.73 28.71
N GLU A 337 -15.76 -0.25 29.49
CA GLU A 337 -14.35 -0.40 29.88
C GLU A 337 -13.45 -0.88 28.73
N SER A 338 -14.00 -1.42 27.64
CA SER A 338 -13.19 -1.93 26.51
C SER A 338 -12.62 -0.82 25.62
N GLY A 339 -13.21 0.37 25.67
CA GLY A 339 -12.93 1.44 24.70
C GLY A 339 -13.59 1.23 23.33
N LEU A 340 -13.63 2.30 22.54
CA LEU A 340 -14.37 2.35 21.28
C LEU A 340 -13.80 1.43 20.19
N ASN A 341 -12.47 1.36 20.03
CA ASN A 341 -11.86 0.51 19.01
C ASN A 341 -12.15 -0.98 19.25
N GLU A 342 -12.11 -1.45 20.49
CA GLU A 342 -12.49 -2.83 20.82
C GLU A 342 -13.99 -3.08 20.60
N ALA A 343 -14.83 -2.07 20.84
CA ALA A 343 -16.25 -2.17 20.51
C ALA A 343 -16.49 -2.28 18.99
N LEU A 344 -15.72 -1.55 18.18
CA LEU A 344 -15.77 -1.62 16.72
C LEU A 344 -15.28 -2.99 16.20
N LYS A 345 -14.22 -3.58 16.77
CA LYS A 345 -13.78 -4.95 16.43
C LYS A 345 -14.91 -5.95 16.59
N ARG A 346 -15.60 -5.95 17.74
CA ARG A 346 -16.75 -6.84 17.96
C ARG A 346 -17.90 -6.61 16.99
N VAL A 347 -18.10 -5.37 16.56
CA VAL A 347 -19.12 -5.03 15.56
C VAL A 347 -18.77 -5.66 14.21
N VAL A 348 -17.52 -5.55 13.75
CA VAL A 348 -17.09 -6.13 12.46
C VAL A 348 -16.86 -7.64 12.50
N ASP A 349 -16.58 -8.22 13.67
CA ASP A 349 -16.52 -9.67 13.90
C ASP A 349 -17.91 -10.31 14.05
N GLY A 350 -18.97 -9.50 14.06
CA GLY A 350 -20.34 -9.97 14.18
C GLY A 350 -20.70 -10.95 13.07
N ARG A 351 -21.19 -12.14 13.44
CA ARG A 351 -21.66 -13.16 12.48
C ARG A 351 -23.05 -13.68 12.80
N ALA A 352 -23.77 -13.04 13.73
CA ALA A 352 -25.15 -13.45 14.03
C ALA A 352 -26.06 -13.20 12.82
N ALA A 353 -27.05 -14.09 12.63
CA ALA A 353 -27.98 -14.01 11.52
C ALA A 353 -28.70 -12.65 11.50
N TYR A 354 -28.61 -11.99 10.36
CA TYR A 354 -29.12 -10.64 10.14
C TYR A 354 -29.52 -10.52 8.68
N ASP A 355 -30.79 -10.17 8.45
CA ASP A 355 -31.36 -9.99 7.10
C ASP A 355 -31.62 -8.50 6.80
N GLY A 356 -31.10 -7.59 7.63
CA GLY A 356 -31.34 -6.15 7.51
C GLY A 356 -30.36 -5.46 6.56
N GLY A 357 -30.77 -4.33 5.98
CA GLY A 357 -29.92 -3.41 5.23
C GLY A 357 -29.58 -2.12 6.01
N TRP A 358 -29.37 -1.05 5.25
CA TRP A 358 -28.98 0.28 5.75
C TRP A 358 -30.18 1.20 6.03
N MET A 359 -31.41 0.81 5.67
CA MET A 359 -32.57 1.65 5.93
C MET A 359 -32.90 1.68 7.42
N ALA A 360 -33.54 2.76 7.89
CA ALA A 360 -33.76 2.99 9.31
C ALA A 360 -34.48 1.83 10.05
N ASP A 361 -35.44 1.15 9.42
CA ASP A 361 -36.13 0.02 10.05
C ASP A 361 -35.25 -1.23 10.15
N ASP A 362 -34.34 -1.44 9.20
CA ASP A 362 -33.35 -2.51 9.26
C ASP A 362 -32.29 -2.22 10.33
N MET A 363 -31.75 -0.99 10.32
CA MET A 363 -30.80 -0.52 11.34
C MET A 363 -31.36 -0.64 12.76
N ARG A 364 -32.68 -0.48 12.95
CA ARG A 364 -33.32 -0.68 14.25
C ARG A 364 -33.11 -2.10 14.78
N GLN A 365 -33.19 -3.10 13.92
CA GLN A 365 -32.93 -4.49 14.30
C GLN A 365 -31.46 -4.66 14.72
N ALA A 366 -30.53 -4.09 13.96
CA ALA A 366 -29.11 -4.08 14.32
C ALA A 366 -28.86 -3.43 15.69
N PHE A 367 -29.38 -2.23 15.94
CA PHE A 367 -29.24 -1.55 17.23
C PHE A 367 -29.86 -2.36 18.39
N ALA A 368 -31.01 -3.00 18.17
CA ALA A 368 -31.64 -3.84 19.18
C ALA A 368 -30.79 -5.07 19.53
N LEU A 369 -30.20 -5.72 18.52
CA LEU A 369 -29.27 -6.84 18.72
C LEU A 369 -28.02 -6.40 19.49
N LEU A 370 -27.39 -5.30 19.09
CA LEU A 370 -26.21 -4.75 19.76
C LEU A 370 -26.49 -4.38 21.22
N GLN A 371 -27.67 -3.81 21.52
CA GLN A 371 -28.08 -3.50 22.91
C GLN A 371 -28.32 -4.76 23.76
N SER A 372 -28.53 -5.91 23.13
CA SER A 372 -28.65 -7.20 23.81
C SER A 372 -27.34 -8.00 23.90
N GLY A 373 -26.22 -7.43 23.42
CA GLY A 373 -24.92 -8.10 23.37
C GLY A 373 -24.79 -9.12 22.23
N VAL A 374 -25.66 -9.06 21.22
CA VAL A 374 -25.60 -9.89 20.01
C VAL A 374 -25.02 -9.06 18.86
N TYR A 375 -24.00 -9.59 18.18
CA TYR A 375 -23.28 -8.92 17.11
C TYR A 375 -23.69 -9.49 15.74
N PRO A 376 -24.61 -8.82 15.01
CA PRO A 376 -25.04 -9.25 13.67
C PRO A 376 -23.96 -9.09 12.61
N ASN A 377 -24.08 -9.83 11.52
CA ASN A 377 -23.26 -9.62 10.32
C ASN A 377 -23.74 -8.37 9.56
N LEU A 378 -23.16 -7.20 9.85
CA LEU A 378 -23.62 -5.91 9.34
C LEU A 378 -23.10 -5.61 7.93
N VAL A 379 -23.94 -4.92 7.16
CA VAL A 379 -23.64 -4.46 5.79
C VAL A 379 -24.03 -2.99 5.69
N GLY A 380 -23.14 -2.17 5.14
CA GLY A 380 -23.35 -0.74 4.89
C GLY A 380 -23.91 -0.45 3.50
N VAL A 381 -23.89 0.82 3.10
CA VAL A 381 -24.23 1.26 1.74
C VAL A 381 -23.09 1.00 0.74
N THR A 382 -21.84 0.93 1.21
CA THR A 382 -20.66 0.64 0.36
C THR A 382 -20.38 -0.85 0.19
N GLY A 383 -21.07 -1.70 0.96
CA GLY A 383 -20.93 -3.16 0.90
C GLY A 383 -20.73 -3.77 2.28
N SER A 384 -20.13 -4.96 2.30
CA SER A 384 -19.82 -5.66 3.55
C SER A 384 -18.71 -4.95 4.31
N TRP A 385 -18.84 -4.84 5.63
CA TRP A 385 -17.76 -4.35 6.50
C TRP A 385 -16.95 -5.51 7.06
N ASP A 386 -16.55 -6.44 6.17
CA ASP A 386 -15.62 -7.50 6.51
C ASP A 386 -14.21 -6.90 6.54
N PHE A 387 -13.62 -6.81 7.72
CA PHE A 387 -12.23 -6.39 7.92
C PHE A 387 -11.33 -7.63 8.02
N ASP A 388 -10.05 -7.45 7.70
CA ASP A 388 -9.03 -8.44 8.01
C ASP A 388 -8.99 -8.73 9.52
N GLU A 389 -9.24 -9.99 9.90
CA GLU A 389 -9.38 -10.42 11.30
C GLU A 389 -8.03 -10.39 12.08
N GLU A 390 -6.89 -10.22 11.40
CA GLU A 390 -5.60 -10.06 12.08
C GLU A 390 -5.23 -8.59 12.32
N LYS A 391 -5.54 -7.71 11.37
CA LYS A 391 -5.04 -6.33 11.32
C LYS A 391 -6.11 -5.27 11.61
N TYR A 392 -7.39 -5.55 11.38
CA TYR A 392 -8.52 -4.65 11.61
C TYR A 392 -8.30 -3.21 11.11
N THR A 393 -7.75 -3.06 9.90
CA THR A 393 -7.32 -1.74 9.39
C THR A 393 -8.15 -1.25 8.21
N SER A 394 -8.42 -2.12 7.24
CA SER A 394 -9.23 -1.81 6.06
C SER A 394 -10.24 -2.92 5.80
N VAL A 395 -11.33 -2.56 5.14
CA VAL A 395 -12.28 -3.52 4.57
C VAL A 395 -11.59 -4.37 3.51
N LEU A 396 -12.03 -5.62 3.36
CA LEU A 396 -11.50 -6.57 2.39
C LEU A 396 -11.96 -6.28 0.96
N HIS A 397 -13.07 -5.55 0.79
CA HIS A 397 -13.69 -5.33 -0.52
C HIS A 397 -14.22 -3.91 -0.66
N SER A 398 -14.08 -3.36 -1.86
CA SER A 398 -14.61 -2.07 -2.27
C SER A 398 -15.30 -2.17 -3.63
N THR A 399 -16.36 -1.37 -3.77
CA THR A 399 -17.09 -1.26 -5.04
C THR A 399 -16.57 -0.05 -5.82
N TYR A 400 -16.27 -0.26 -7.10
CA TYR A 400 -15.83 0.78 -8.01
C TYR A 400 -16.85 0.97 -9.13
N ALA A 401 -17.30 2.21 -9.35
CA ALA A 401 -18.03 2.60 -10.55
C ALA A 401 -17.05 2.78 -11.72
N HIS A 402 -17.28 2.06 -12.80
CA HIS A 402 -16.59 2.28 -14.07
C HIS A 402 -17.33 3.35 -14.85
N TRP A 403 -16.63 4.43 -15.18
CA TRP A 403 -17.22 5.61 -15.76
C TRP A 403 -16.50 6.08 -17.02
N SER A 404 -17.23 6.82 -17.86
CA SER A 404 -16.67 7.65 -18.94
C SER A 404 -17.16 9.08 -18.81
N TYR A 405 -16.45 10.02 -19.42
CA TYR A 405 -16.81 11.42 -19.47
C TYR A 405 -16.82 11.96 -20.91
N THR A 406 -17.87 12.70 -21.26
CA THR A 406 -17.93 13.53 -22.47
C THR A 406 -18.31 14.97 -22.09
N PRO A 407 -17.84 16.00 -22.83
CA PRO A 407 -18.26 17.38 -22.60
C PRO A 407 -19.78 17.59 -22.72
N GLU A 408 -20.45 16.80 -23.56
CA GLU A 408 -21.88 16.91 -23.84
C GLU A 408 -22.75 16.24 -22.76
N ASP A 409 -22.36 15.04 -22.31
CA ASP A 409 -23.18 14.20 -21.42
C ASP A 409 -22.66 14.18 -19.97
N GLY A 410 -21.48 14.74 -19.71
CA GLY A 410 -20.83 14.71 -18.40
C GLY A 410 -20.32 13.31 -18.05
N PHE A 411 -20.28 12.99 -16.75
CA PHE A 411 -19.87 11.68 -16.27
C PHE A 411 -21.02 10.68 -16.39
N HIS A 412 -20.72 9.50 -16.93
CA HIS A 412 -21.66 8.40 -17.08
C HIS A 412 -21.06 7.11 -16.52
N THR A 413 -21.78 6.43 -15.63
CA THR A 413 -21.39 5.14 -15.06
C THR A 413 -21.93 4.00 -15.93
N TRP A 414 -21.06 3.10 -16.39
CA TRP A 414 -21.41 1.96 -17.24
C TRP A 414 -21.80 0.74 -16.43
N ASP A 415 -20.95 0.37 -15.49
CA ASP A 415 -21.11 -0.78 -14.61
C ASP A 415 -20.33 -0.60 -13.30
N TYR A 416 -20.38 -1.62 -12.45
CA TYR A 416 -19.73 -1.65 -11.15
C TYR A 416 -18.85 -2.89 -11.04
N LEU A 417 -17.61 -2.69 -10.57
CA LEU A 417 -16.59 -3.71 -10.39
C LEU A 417 -16.28 -3.88 -8.89
N SER A 418 -15.93 -5.09 -8.47
CA SER A 418 -15.52 -5.40 -7.10
C SER A 418 -14.42 -6.47 -7.09
N THR A 419 -13.55 -6.41 -6.09
CA THR A 419 -12.46 -7.38 -5.89
C THR A 419 -12.95 -8.77 -5.43
N ASP A 420 -14.17 -8.87 -4.87
CA ASP A 420 -14.77 -10.15 -4.43
C ASP A 420 -15.64 -10.85 -5.48
N GLY A 421 -16.08 -10.14 -6.51
CA GLY A 421 -17.01 -10.67 -7.51
C GLY A 421 -18.40 -11.03 -7.04
N SER A 422 -18.87 -10.49 -5.91
CA SER A 422 -20.16 -10.85 -5.37
C SER A 422 -21.30 -9.97 -5.91
N ARG A 423 -22.48 -10.58 -6.07
CA ARG A 423 -23.82 -9.95 -6.17
C ARG A 423 -23.90 -8.64 -7.00
N ARG A 424 -24.12 -8.77 -8.32
CA ARG A 424 -24.31 -7.67 -9.30
C ARG A 424 -23.06 -6.83 -9.63
N THR A 425 -21.89 -7.23 -9.15
CA THR A 425 -20.59 -6.73 -9.63
C THR A 425 -19.87 -7.81 -10.46
N SER A 426 -18.95 -7.41 -11.33
CA SER A 426 -18.01 -8.33 -11.98
C SER A 426 -16.77 -8.50 -11.10
N SER A 427 -16.33 -9.76 -10.88
CA SER A 427 -15.11 -10.07 -10.10
C SER A 427 -13.86 -9.71 -10.87
N THR A 428 -12.92 -9.01 -10.24
CA THR A 428 -11.54 -8.87 -10.78
C THR A 428 -10.63 -10.06 -10.48
N LEU A 429 -11.16 -11.12 -9.83
CA LEU A 429 -10.42 -12.36 -9.52
C LEU A 429 -9.31 -12.13 -8.48
N ALA A 430 -9.72 -11.93 -7.22
CA ALA A 430 -8.98 -12.18 -5.98
C ALA A 430 -7.43 -12.10 -6.06
N GLY A 431 -6.88 -10.89 -6.19
CA GLY A 431 -5.45 -10.58 -6.06
C GLY A 431 -4.87 -10.77 -4.64
N TRP A 432 -5.56 -11.47 -3.75
CA TRP A 432 -5.30 -11.51 -2.31
C TRP A 432 -4.15 -12.44 -1.86
N ASN A 433 -3.19 -12.75 -2.73
CA ASN A 433 -1.99 -13.53 -2.34
C ASN A 433 -0.80 -13.27 -3.27
N TRP A 434 -0.34 -12.02 -3.36
CA TRP A 434 0.86 -11.68 -4.11
C TRP A 434 2.15 -12.09 -3.37
N ALA A 435 2.38 -13.40 -3.29
CA ALA A 435 3.71 -13.91 -3.59
C ALA A 435 3.87 -13.84 -5.11
N ALA A 436 5.03 -13.39 -5.62
CA ALA A 436 5.29 -13.39 -7.06
C ALA A 436 4.98 -14.78 -7.63
N SER A 437 3.92 -14.91 -8.43
CA SER A 437 3.52 -16.20 -9.01
C SER A 437 4.30 -16.48 -10.29
N ARG A 438 4.73 -15.41 -10.97
CA ARG A 438 5.64 -15.46 -12.11
C ARG A 438 7.09 -15.44 -11.63
N MET A 439 7.70 -16.61 -11.64
CA MET A 439 9.14 -16.78 -11.41
C MET A 439 9.85 -17.06 -12.73
N GLU A 440 11.08 -16.58 -12.84
CA GLU A 440 11.96 -16.87 -13.97
C GLU A 440 12.30 -18.37 -14.03
N SER A 441 12.37 -18.89 -15.25
CA SER A 441 12.85 -20.23 -15.53
C SER A 441 14.27 -20.17 -16.07
N PHE A 442 15.11 -21.11 -15.67
CA PHE A 442 16.52 -21.17 -16.07
C PHE A 442 16.83 -22.47 -16.79
N ASP A 443 17.81 -22.44 -17.70
CA ASP A 443 18.28 -23.62 -18.41
C ASP A 443 19.09 -24.53 -17.48
N GLU A 444 18.53 -25.69 -17.12
CA GLU A 444 19.19 -26.71 -16.30
C GLU A 444 20.44 -27.30 -16.98
N ASN A 445 20.52 -27.21 -18.30
CA ASN A 445 21.60 -27.75 -19.12
C ASN A 445 22.67 -26.71 -19.46
N ALA A 446 22.58 -25.50 -18.89
CA ALA A 446 23.60 -24.47 -19.04
C ALA A 446 25.00 -25.04 -18.70
N ILE A 447 25.98 -24.71 -19.54
CA ILE A 447 27.36 -25.18 -19.41
C ILE A 447 28.14 -24.15 -18.61
N ASP A 448 28.80 -24.59 -17.54
CA ASP A 448 29.71 -23.73 -16.78
C ASP A 448 30.90 -23.29 -17.65
N PRO A 449 31.19 -21.97 -17.74
CA PRO A 449 32.46 -21.51 -18.25
C PRO A 449 33.64 -22.15 -17.51
N ALA A 450 34.76 -22.33 -18.19
CA ALA A 450 35.96 -22.92 -17.59
C ALA A 450 36.62 -21.92 -16.64
N TYR A 451 36.19 -21.94 -15.37
CA TYR A 451 36.80 -21.11 -14.33
C TYR A 451 38.00 -21.81 -13.69
N PRO A 452 39.07 -21.06 -13.34
CA PRO A 452 40.12 -21.56 -12.45
C PRO A 452 39.55 -22.02 -11.09
N SER A 453 40.33 -22.75 -10.30
CA SER A 453 39.90 -23.15 -8.95
C SER A 453 39.70 -21.93 -8.04
N LEU A 454 38.67 -21.91 -7.20
CA LEU A 454 38.49 -20.88 -6.18
C LEU A 454 39.60 -20.93 -5.12
N ARG A 455 40.17 -19.77 -4.74
CA ARG A 455 41.16 -19.64 -3.66
C ARG A 455 40.85 -18.52 -2.68
N HIS A 456 40.23 -17.44 -3.14
CA HIS A 456 39.99 -16.24 -2.34
C HIS A 456 38.56 -15.74 -2.53
N ASN A 457 38.00 -15.17 -1.47
CA ASN A 457 36.70 -14.51 -1.48
C ASN A 457 36.85 -13.08 -0.98
N TRP A 458 36.26 -12.13 -1.68
CA TRP A 458 36.17 -10.72 -1.30
C TRP A 458 34.71 -10.28 -1.23
N CYS A 459 34.44 -9.37 -0.31
CA CYS A 459 33.11 -8.79 -0.14
C CYS A 459 33.20 -7.27 -0.26
N VAL A 460 32.26 -6.67 -1.00
CA VAL A 460 32.09 -5.23 -1.11
C VAL A 460 30.64 -4.91 -0.72
N LEU A 461 30.46 -4.12 0.33
CA LEU A 461 29.14 -3.78 0.88
C LEU A 461 28.95 -2.27 0.82
N VAL A 462 27.87 -1.81 0.19
CA VAL A 462 27.61 -0.38 -0.05
C VAL A 462 26.22 0.00 0.45
N ALA A 463 26.19 0.85 1.49
CA ALA A 463 24.98 1.57 1.90
C ALA A 463 25.00 2.94 1.22
N ALA A 464 24.19 3.11 0.18
CA ALA A 464 24.23 4.29 -0.68
C ALA A 464 23.27 5.40 -0.25
N SER A 465 22.87 5.43 1.02
CA SER A 465 22.00 6.47 1.57
C SER A 465 22.40 6.84 3.00
N GLU A 466 22.13 8.10 3.33
CA GLU A 466 22.35 8.73 4.61
C GLU A 466 21.02 9.23 5.19
N GLY A 467 21.03 9.69 6.43
CA GLY A 467 19.87 10.30 7.07
C GLY A 467 18.96 9.31 7.78
N TRP A 468 18.33 9.77 8.87
CA TRP A 468 17.52 8.93 9.76
C TRP A 468 16.35 8.22 9.06
N ALA A 469 15.73 8.85 8.06
CA ALA A 469 14.62 8.25 7.31
C ALA A 469 15.08 7.02 6.47
N ASN A 470 16.38 6.93 6.18
CA ASN A 470 17.01 5.86 5.39
C ASN A 470 17.76 4.84 6.26
N TYR A 471 17.48 4.80 7.57
CA TYR A 471 18.03 3.85 8.54
C TYR A 471 18.25 2.44 7.97
N ARG A 472 17.22 1.90 7.32
CA ARG A 472 17.21 0.54 6.73
C ARG A 472 18.39 0.24 5.80
N HIS A 473 18.88 1.20 5.02
CA HIS A 473 19.93 0.93 4.03
C HIS A 473 21.28 0.63 4.70
N GLN A 474 21.63 1.41 5.73
CA GLN A 474 22.82 1.14 6.54
C GLN A 474 22.61 -0.08 7.43
N ALA A 475 21.44 -0.25 8.03
CA ALA A 475 21.12 -1.42 8.84
C ALA A 475 21.23 -2.74 8.04
N ASP A 476 20.71 -2.77 6.81
CA ASP A 476 20.82 -3.90 5.87
C ASP A 476 22.27 -4.27 5.57
N VAL A 477 23.11 -3.27 5.29
CA VAL A 477 24.52 -3.46 4.97
C VAL A 477 25.32 -3.92 6.18
N TYR A 478 25.05 -3.37 7.37
CA TYR A 478 25.64 -3.87 8.61
C TYR A 478 25.20 -5.30 8.90
N ALA A 479 23.94 -5.65 8.64
CA ALA A 479 23.46 -7.01 8.82
C ALA A 479 24.14 -7.99 7.84
N MET A 480 24.36 -7.58 6.58
CA MET A 480 25.15 -8.35 5.62
C MET A 480 26.63 -8.48 6.04
N TYR A 481 27.22 -7.43 6.61
CA TYR A 481 28.56 -7.49 7.20
C TYR A 481 28.62 -8.57 8.28
N GLN A 482 27.67 -8.55 9.24
CA GLN A 482 27.61 -9.57 10.28
C GLN A 482 27.40 -10.98 9.71
N LEU A 483 26.60 -11.13 8.65
CA LEU A 483 26.42 -12.40 7.97
C LEU A 483 27.74 -12.92 7.39
N MET A 484 28.50 -12.07 6.69
CA MET A 484 29.81 -12.44 6.13
C MET A 484 30.81 -12.79 7.22
N LYS A 485 30.84 -12.04 8.33
CA LYS A 485 31.68 -12.35 9.50
C LYS A 485 31.36 -13.71 10.10
N ARG A 486 30.07 -14.07 10.23
CA ARG A 486 29.64 -15.40 10.71
C ARG A 486 30.08 -16.52 9.77
N HIS A 487 30.25 -16.22 8.49
CA HIS A 487 30.75 -17.13 7.46
C HIS A 487 32.21 -16.82 7.09
N GLY A 488 33.06 -16.65 8.10
CA GLY A 488 34.52 -16.76 7.99
C GLY A 488 35.26 -15.60 7.33
N TYR A 489 34.59 -14.48 7.02
CA TYR A 489 35.28 -13.27 6.58
C TYR A 489 36.00 -12.56 7.74
N ASP A 490 37.24 -12.16 7.50
CA ASP A 490 37.92 -11.15 8.30
C ASP A 490 37.67 -9.75 7.73
N ASP A 491 38.00 -8.71 8.49
CA ASP A 491 37.72 -7.33 8.08
C ASP A 491 38.58 -6.87 6.91
N ASP A 492 39.72 -7.53 6.66
CA ASP A 492 40.62 -7.16 5.57
C ASP A 492 40.13 -7.70 4.21
N HIS A 493 39.10 -8.54 4.19
CA HIS A 493 38.44 -9.05 2.99
C HIS A 493 36.99 -8.55 2.80
N ILE A 494 36.56 -7.61 3.63
CA ILE A 494 35.31 -6.88 3.46
C ILE A 494 35.66 -5.42 3.24
N ILE A 495 35.14 -4.82 2.18
CA ILE A 495 35.17 -3.37 1.97
C ILE A 495 33.79 -2.83 2.29
N LEU A 496 33.68 -2.07 3.37
CA LEU A 496 32.41 -1.50 3.82
C LEU A 496 32.35 0.01 3.52
N VAL A 497 31.36 0.41 2.72
CA VAL A 497 30.99 1.81 2.45
C VAL A 497 29.67 2.10 3.15
N ALA A 498 29.69 3.04 4.11
CA ALA A 498 28.49 3.51 4.81
C ALA A 498 28.74 4.87 5.45
N GLU A 499 27.73 5.74 5.48
CA GLU A 499 27.88 7.11 6.01
C GLU A 499 28.15 7.14 7.53
N ASP A 500 27.65 6.15 8.28
CA ASP A 500 27.83 6.02 9.73
C ASP A 500 27.06 7.06 10.57
N ASP A 501 25.91 7.53 10.09
CA ASP A 501 25.13 8.60 10.73
C ASP A 501 23.89 8.11 11.51
N ILE A 502 23.72 6.79 11.65
CA ILE A 502 22.54 6.15 12.24
C ILE A 502 22.72 5.76 13.71
N ALA A 503 23.80 5.06 14.07
CA ALA A 503 23.94 4.46 15.40
C ALA A 503 23.87 5.50 16.53
N TRP A 504 24.46 6.68 16.31
CA TRP A 504 24.49 7.78 17.28
C TRP A 504 23.62 8.97 16.87
N ASN A 505 22.67 8.77 15.97
CA ASN A 505 21.73 9.81 15.56
C ASN A 505 20.93 10.32 16.77
N PRO A 506 20.69 11.64 16.93
CA PRO A 506 19.88 12.16 18.03
C PRO A 506 18.44 11.64 18.08
N LYS A 507 17.91 11.13 16.95
CA LYS A 507 16.60 10.50 16.87
C LYS A 507 16.60 9.02 17.25
N ASN A 508 17.78 8.41 17.43
CA ASN A 508 17.90 7.02 17.85
C ASN A 508 17.61 6.89 19.36
N LEU A 509 16.53 6.19 19.68
CA LEU A 509 16.13 5.91 21.06
C LEU A 509 17.12 4.96 21.77
N TYR A 510 17.95 4.26 21.00
CA TYR A 510 18.95 3.31 21.49
C TYR A 510 20.35 3.70 20.99
N PRO A 511 21.00 4.73 21.58
CA PRO A 511 22.31 5.20 21.12
C PRO A 511 23.36 4.09 21.05
N GLY A 512 24.08 4.01 19.93
CA GLY A 512 25.08 3.00 19.63
C GLY A 512 24.51 1.65 19.15
N VAL A 513 23.20 1.55 18.97
CA VAL A 513 22.51 0.32 18.56
C VAL A 513 21.83 0.53 17.22
N VAL A 514 22.10 -0.40 16.29
CA VAL A 514 21.38 -0.54 15.02
C VAL A 514 20.81 -1.94 14.93
N ARG A 515 19.57 -2.09 14.48
CA ARG A 515 18.88 -3.39 14.38
C ARG A 515 18.08 -3.48 13.09
N VAL A 516 18.00 -4.68 12.52
CA VAL A 516 17.10 -5.00 11.39
C VAL A 516 15.76 -5.60 11.85
N HIS A 517 15.62 -5.90 13.15
CA HIS A 517 14.40 -6.35 13.81
C HIS A 517 14.25 -5.71 15.18
N ARG A 518 13.02 -5.50 15.66
CA ARG A 518 12.78 -4.88 16.99
C ARG A 518 13.46 -5.63 18.13
N ASP A 519 13.34 -6.95 18.11
CA ASP A 519 13.95 -7.85 19.11
C ASP A 519 15.32 -8.41 18.66
N GLY A 520 15.88 -7.87 17.57
CA GLY A 520 17.15 -8.29 17.00
C GLY A 520 18.37 -7.80 17.80
N GLY A 521 19.49 -8.49 17.61
CA GLY A 521 20.79 -8.06 18.12
C GLY A 521 21.28 -6.78 17.45
N ASN A 522 22.31 -6.15 18.05
CA ASN A 522 22.95 -4.97 17.48
C ASN A 522 23.81 -5.36 16.26
N VAL A 523 23.39 -4.98 15.05
CA VAL A 523 24.16 -5.26 13.82
C VAL A 523 25.34 -4.29 13.63
N TYR A 524 25.38 -3.19 14.39
CA TYR A 524 26.46 -2.21 14.40
C TYR A 524 27.68 -2.65 15.23
N ASP A 525 27.54 -3.67 16.06
CA ASP A 525 28.62 -4.06 16.96
C ASP A 525 29.83 -4.62 16.19
N GLY A 526 31.02 -4.08 16.45
CA GLY A 526 32.28 -4.54 15.85
C GLY A 526 32.43 -4.29 14.35
N ILE A 527 31.62 -3.42 13.73
CA ILE A 527 31.78 -3.09 12.31
C ILE A 527 33.04 -2.26 12.06
N ARG A 528 33.72 -2.49 10.93
CA ARG A 528 34.80 -1.65 10.41
C ARG A 528 34.37 -1.03 9.10
N ILE A 529 34.17 0.28 9.11
CA ILE A 529 33.83 1.07 7.92
C ILE A 529 35.14 1.53 7.27
N ASP A 530 35.35 1.15 6.01
CA ASP A 530 36.56 1.54 5.26
C ASP A 530 36.38 2.90 4.61
N TYR A 531 35.14 3.23 4.22
CA TYR A 531 34.78 4.47 3.56
C TYR A 531 33.47 5.02 4.10
N ARG A 532 33.47 6.30 4.47
CA ARG A 532 32.20 7.03 4.51
C ARG A 532 31.67 7.26 3.11
N LEU A 533 30.36 7.39 2.99
CA LEU A 533 29.72 7.54 1.69
C LEU A 533 30.10 8.90 1.08
N ASP A 534 30.13 9.95 1.90
CA ASP A 534 30.52 11.32 1.52
C ASP A 534 31.99 11.48 1.12
N ASP A 535 32.88 10.63 1.62
CA ASP A 535 34.30 10.59 1.27
C ASP A 535 34.56 10.06 -0.16
N LEU A 536 33.56 9.40 -0.76
CA LEU A 536 33.63 8.76 -2.07
C LEU A 536 32.69 9.41 -3.09
N LYS A 537 33.08 9.30 -4.36
CA LYS A 537 32.19 9.51 -5.51
C LYS A 537 31.74 8.16 -6.07
N PRO A 538 30.59 8.09 -6.77
CA PRO A 538 30.17 6.87 -7.46
C PRO A 538 31.27 6.27 -8.35
N GLU A 539 32.06 7.12 -9.02
CA GLU A 539 33.14 6.67 -9.91
C GLU A 539 34.30 5.99 -9.17
N ASP A 540 34.51 6.29 -7.89
CA ASP A 540 35.60 5.73 -7.09
C ASP A 540 35.41 4.21 -6.86
N LEU A 541 34.18 3.69 -6.99
CA LEU A 541 33.90 2.25 -7.02
C LEU A 541 34.61 1.53 -8.18
N GLU A 542 34.89 2.23 -9.29
CA GLU A 542 35.69 1.66 -10.40
C GLU A 542 37.06 1.22 -9.90
N ALA A 543 37.72 2.07 -9.10
CA ALA A 543 39.06 1.81 -8.58
C ALA A 543 39.04 0.69 -7.53
N ILE A 544 38.00 0.69 -6.67
CA ILE A 544 37.80 -0.34 -5.64
C ILE A 544 37.64 -1.73 -6.27
N LEU A 545 36.76 -1.87 -7.26
CA LEU A 545 36.49 -3.15 -7.93
C LEU A 545 37.64 -3.59 -8.85
N ALA A 546 38.38 -2.65 -9.45
CA ALA A 546 39.50 -2.94 -10.34
C ALA A 546 40.84 -3.19 -9.62
N GLY A 547 40.88 -3.06 -8.29
CA GLY A 547 42.11 -3.25 -7.50
C GLY A 547 43.12 -2.12 -7.70
N GLU A 548 42.64 -0.88 -7.86
CA GLU A 548 43.45 0.33 -8.09
C GLU A 548 43.55 1.16 -6.81
N ALA A 549 44.46 0.76 -5.91
CA ALA A 549 44.72 1.52 -4.70
C ALA A 549 45.21 2.93 -5.07
N GLY A 550 44.56 3.95 -4.50
CA GLY A 550 44.81 5.36 -4.77
C GLY A 550 44.76 6.21 -3.51
N GLY A 551 44.93 7.52 -3.66
CA GLY A 551 44.90 8.44 -2.51
C GLY A 551 43.54 8.48 -1.80
N ARG A 552 42.43 8.51 -2.57
CA ARG A 552 41.06 8.48 -2.02
C ARG A 552 40.56 7.06 -1.76
N THR A 553 41.06 6.08 -2.53
CA THR A 553 40.68 4.67 -2.44
C THR A 553 41.86 3.78 -2.03
N PRO A 554 42.43 3.92 -0.82
CA PRO A 554 43.57 3.11 -0.38
C PRO A 554 43.22 1.63 -0.15
N TYR A 555 41.96 1.31 0.18
CA TYR A 555 41.44 -0.04 0.38
C TYR A 555 40.64 -0.52 -0.85
N VAL A 556 41.14 -1.54 -1.53
CA VAL A 556 40.55 -2.03 -2.79
C VAL A 556 40.51 -3.55 -2.80
N VAL A 557 39.69 -4.12 -3.68
CA VAL A 557 39.66 -5.57 -3.87
C VAL A 557 41.01 -6.00 -4.45
N THR A 558 41.77 -6.80 -3.71
CA THR A 558 43.02 -7.39 -4.19
C THR A 558 42.76 -8.82 -4.66
N GLY A 559 42.19 -8.92 -5.86
CA GLY A 559 41.77 -10.18 -6.46
C GLY A 559 42.69 -10.67 -7.56
N ASP A 560 42.36 -11.86 -8.06
CA ASP A 560 43.00 -12.54 -9.17
C ASP A 560 42.01 -13.48 -9.88
N GLU A 561 42.48 -14.26 -10.85
CA GLU A 561 41.68 -15.25 -11.59
C GLU A 561 41.13 -16.40 -10.73
N HIS A 562 41.50 -16.46 -9.44
CA HIS A 562 41.04 -17.42 -8.45
C HIS A 562 40.14 -16.78 -7.38
N THR A 563 39.77 -15.51 -7.54
CA THR A 563 39.04 -14.72 -6.54
C THR A 563 37.56 -14.58 -6.88
N ASN A 564 36.67 -15.01 -6.00
CA ASN A 564 35.25 -14.65 -6.11
C ASN A 564 34.97 -13.33 -5.37
N VAL A 565 34.07 -12.51 -5.92
CA VAL A 565 33.65 -11.23 -5.32
C VAL A 565 32.14 -11.24 -5.08
N PHE A 566 31.71 -11.00 -3.84
CA PHE A 566 30.32 -10.69 -3.53
C PHE A 566 30.15 -9.18 -3.39
N LEU A 567 29.26 -8.58 -4.17
CA LEU A 567 28.91 -7.17 -4.10
C LEU A 567 27.46 -7.04 -3.64
N PHE A 568 27.24 -6.39 -2.50
CA PHE A 568 25.90 -6.07 -2.02
C PHE A 568 25.72 -4.56 -1.97
N TRP A 569 24.61 -4.11 -2.53
CA TRP A 569 24.19 -2.71 -2.54
C TRP A 569 22.84 -2.58 -1.86
N SER A 570 22.69 -1.62 -0.95
CA SER A 570 21.40 -1.20 -0.41
C SER A 570 21.26 0.32 -0.50
N GLY A 571 20.20 0.78 -1.14
CA GLY A 571 19.95 2.21 -1.33
C GLY A 571 18.76 2.50 -2.23
N HIS A 572 18.52 3.79 -2.49
CA HIS A 572 17.49 4.22 -3.42
C HIS A 572 17.92 4.01 -4.88
N GLY A 573 16.93 3.73 -5.73
CA GLY A 573 17.14 3.59 -7.17
C GLY A 573 16.02 4.26 -7.96
N VAL A 574 16.36 4.63 -9.18
CA VAL A 574 15.42 5.06 -10.21
C VAL A 574 15.74 4.28 -11.48
N TYR A 575 14.89 4.38 -12.50
CA TYR A 575 15.18 3.72 -13.77
C TYR A 575 16.57 4.14 -14.31
N ASN A 576 17.44 3.15 -14.52
CA ASN A 576 18.82 3.29 -14.99
C ASN A 576 19.72 4.21 -14.10
N GLY A 577 19.50 4.21 -12.79
CA GLY A 577 20.43 4.83 -11.85
C GLY A 577 20.23 4.41 -10.39
N LEU A 578 21.33 4.31 -9.65
CA LEU A 578 21.34 4.13 -8.20
C LEU A 578 21.79 5.43 -7.55
N ASN A 579 21.01 5.94 -6.60
CA ASN A 579 21.31 7.20 -5.93
C ASN A 579 22.57 7.08 -5.06
N TRP A 580 23.28 8.19 -4.87
CA TRP A 580 24.46 8.28 -4.01
C TRP A 580 24.28 9.37 -2.96
N GLY A 581 23.93 8.98 -1.74
CA GLY A 581 23.59 9.91 -0.65
C GLY A 581 22.23 10.59 -0.85
N GLU A 582 22.00 11.73 -0.20
CA GLU A 582 20.80 12.57 -0.43
C GLU A 582 20.98 13.62 -1.55
N GLY A 583 22.14 13.63 -2.21
CA GLY A 583 22.44 14.54 -3.32
C GLY A 583 21.86 14.12 -4.68
N TYR A 584 22.14 14.92 -5.71
CA TYR A 584 21.78 14.59 -7.10
C TYR A 584 22.77 13.63 -7.80
N GLU A 585 23.80 13.16 -7.08
CA GLU A 585 24.78 12.23 -7.63
C GLU A 585 24.17 10.81 -7.70
N MET A 586 24.50 10.08 -8.77
CA MET A 586 23.98 8.74 -8.98
C MET A 586 24.90 7.91 -9.87
N LEU A 587 24.97 6.61 -9.60
CA LEU A 587 25.65 5.63 -10.43
C LEU A 587 24.71 5.16 -11.54
N ARG A 588 25.03 5.46 -12.80
CA ARG A 588 24.25 5.01 -13.98
C ARG A 588 24.55 3.57 -14.33
N GLY A 589 23.58 2.86 -14.93
CA GLY A 589 23.75 1.46 -15.35
C GLY A 589 24.97 1.24 -16.26
N GLN A 590 25.20 2.15 -17.20
CA GLN A 590 26.39 2.11 -18.07
C GLN A 590 27.71 2.28 -17.30
N GLN A 591 27.73 3.10 -16.24
CA GLN A 591 28.92 3.27 -15.40
C GLN A 591 29.18 1.99 -14.60
N LEU A 592 28.16 1.40 -13.97
CA LEU A 592 28.29 0.12 -13.28
C LEU A 592 28.82 -0.99 -14.20
N GLY A 593 28.25 -1.11 -15.40
CA GLY A 593 28.72 -2.08 -16.40
C GLY A 593 30.16 -1.83 -16.86
N LYS A 594 30.58 -0.57 -16.96
CA LYS A 594 31.98 -0.20 -17.26
C LYS A 594 32.93 -0.62 -16.13
N MET A 595 32.54 -0.40 -14.87
CA MET A 595 33.34 -0.74 -13.70
C MET A 595 33.59 -2.25 -13.59
N ILE A 596 32.53 -3.05 -13.70
CA ILE A 596 32.64 -4.51 -13.63
C ILE A 596 33.43 -5.05 -14.82
N ARG A 597 33.21 -4.53 -16.03
CA ARG A 597 34.00 -4.93 -17.20
C ARG A 597 35.49 -4.61 -17.03
N LYS A 598 35.84 -3.45 -16.47
CA LYS A 598 37.23 -3.11 -16.18
C LYS A 598 37.85 -4.07 -15.17
N ALA A 599 37.13 -4.43 -14.12
CA ALA A 599 37.58 -5.43 -13.14
C ALA A 599 37.82 -6.80 -13.78
N TYR A 600 36.96 -7.21 -14.71
CA TYR A 600 37.11 -8.44 -15.50
C TYR A 600 38.34 -8.40 -16.41
N GLU A 601 38.51 -7.33 -17.19
CA GLU A 601 39.63 -7.14 -18.13
C GLU A 601 40.99 -7.14 -17.41
N ARG A 602 40.99 -6.74 -16.14
CA ARG A 602 42.17 -6.79 -15.27
C ARG A 602 42.41 -8.14 -14.60
N GLY A 603 41.50 -9.09 -14.75
CA GLY A 603 41.55 -10.38 -14.06
C GLY A 603 41.42 -10.25 -12.54
N ASN A 604 40.75 -9.19 -12.03
CA ASN A 604 40.62 -8.95 -10.60
C ASN A 604 39.49 -9.78 -9.95
N TYR A 605 38.75 -10.54 -10.75
CA TYR A 605 37.80 -11.54 -10.26
C TYR A 605 37.69 -12.73 -11.22
N ARG A 606 37.36 -13.88 -10.64
CA ARG A 606 36.97 -15.14 -11.26
C ARG A 606 35.47 -15.18 -11.53
N LYS A 607 34.68 -15.00 -10.47
CA LYS A 607 33.23 -14.85 -10.51
C LYS A 607 32.78 -13.71 -9.60
N MET A 608 31.71 -13.05 -9.97
CA MET A 608 31.08 -11.99 -9.17
C MET A 608 29.59 -12.28 -9.00
N PHE A 609 29.11 -12.23 -7.77
CA PHE A 609 27.67 -12.21 -7.48
C PHE A 609 27.30 -10.84 -6.94
N VAL A 610 26.40 -10.16 -7.65
CA VAL A 610 25.88 -8.84 -7.28
C VAL A 610 24.44 -8.98 -6.79
N ALA A 611 24.21 -8.63 -5.53
CA ALA A 611 22.88 -8.53 -4.94
C ALA A 611 22.50 -7.05 -4.78
N LEU A 612 21.44 -6.61 -5.46
CA LEU A 612 21.00 -5.20 -5.48
C LEU A 612 19.66 -5.02 -4.76
N GLU A 613 19.67 -4.42 -3.58
CA GLU A 613 18.49 -3.87 -2.90
C GLU A 613 18.30 -2.40 -3.32
N ALA A 614 17.50 -2.21 -4.36
CA ALA A 614 17.10 -0.89 -4.86
C ALA A 614 15.87 -0.99 -5.77
N CYS A 615 15.06 0.07 -5.78
CA CYS A 615 14.02 0.28 -6.79
C CYS A 615 14.63 0.25 -8.20
N TYR A 616 13.93 -0.36 -9.16
CA TYR A 616 14.37 -0.51 -10.54
C TYR A 616 15.74 -1.20 -10.70
N GLY A 617 16.18 -1.99 -9.71
CA GLY A 617 17.49 -2.65 -9.70
C GLY A 617 17.74 -3.49 -10.95
N GLY A 618 16.69 -4.10 -11.51
CA GLY A 618 16.78 -4.83 -12.78
C GLY A 618 17.30 -3.99 -13.94
N SER A 619 16.98 -2.69 -14.00
CA SER A 619 17.44 -1.80 -15.08
C SER A 619 18.97 -1.58 -15.03
N MET A 620 19.56 -1.65 -13.84
CA MET A 620 21.02 -1.59 -13.64
C MET A 620 21.68 -2.89 -14.10
N ALA A 621 21.06 -4.03 -13.79
CA ALA A 621 21.55 -5.34 -14.19
C ALA A 621 21.43 -5.56 -15.71
N GLU A 622 20.36 -5.06 -16.35
CA GLU A 622 20.20 -5.06 -17.81
C GLU A 622 21.35 -4.35 -18.53
N ALA A 623 21.81 -3.21 -18.00
CA ALA A 623 22.95 -2.48 -18.54
C ALA A 623 24.29 -3.24 -18.42
N CYS A 624 24.34 -4.27 -17.57
CA CYS A 624 25.51 -5.10 -17.34
C CYS A 624 25.47 -6.45 -18.10
N LYS A 625 24.41 -6.73 -18.87
CA LYS A 625 24.32 -7.93 -19.71
C LYS A 625 25.50 -8.00 -20.69
N GLY A 626 26.02 -9.21 -20.89
CA GLY A 626 27.15 -9.45 -21.78
C GLY A 626 28.52 -9.47 -21.10
N ILE A 627 28.61 -9.21 -19.79
CA ILE A 627 29.88 -9.24 -19.05
C ILE A 627 30.13 -10.67 -18.53
N PRO A 628 31.29 -11.31 -18.79
CA PRO A 628 31.53 -12.67 -18.33
C PRO A 628 31.70 -12.80 -16.81
N GLY A 629 31.24 -13.92 -16.26
CA GLY A 629 31.48 -14.30 -14.87
C GLY A 629 30.80 -13.43 -13.83
N VAL A 630 29.79 -12.64 -14.19
CA VAL A 630 28.96 -11.89 -13.24
C VAL A 630 27.50 -12.31 -13.34
N VAL A 631 26.84 -12.52 -12.20
CA VAL A 631 25.39 -12.70 -12.10
C VAL A 631 24.82 -11.65 -11.17
N PHE A 632 23.65 -11.14 -11.52
CA PHE A 632 22.90 -10.20 -10.70
C PHE A 632 21.66 -10.86 -10.15
N MET A 633 21.32 -10.53 -8.91
CA MET A 633 20.01 -10.79 -8.33
C MET A 633 19.50 -9.49 -7.71
N THR A 634 18.34 -9.03 -8.15
CA THR A 634 17.82 -7.70 -7.80
C THR A 634 16.55 -7.82 -7.00
N ALA A 635 16.33 -6.90 -6.05
CA ALA A 635 15.12 -6.86 -5.21
C ALA A 635 13.84 -6.56 -6.01
N ALA A 636 13.99 -5.90 -7.14
CA ALA A 636 12.93 -5.50 -8.07
C ALA A 636 13.41 -5.68 -9.51
N ASN A 637 12.49 -5.97 -10.43
CA ASN A 637 12.76 -5.98 -11.86
C ASN A 637 13.04 -4.55 -12.39
N ALA A 638 13.19 -4.40 -13.71
CA ALA A 638 13.57 -3.12 -14.32
C ALA A 638 12.49 -2.02 -14.28
N GLY A 639 11.24 -2.37 -13.95
CA GLY A 639 10.08 -1.47 -14.05
C GLY A 639 9.33 -1.21 -12.74
N GLU A 640 9.82 -1.71 -11.60
CA GLU A 640 9.11 -1.61 -10.31
C GLU A 640 10.01 -1.17 -9.16
N THR A 641 9.40 -0.74 -8.05
CA THR A 641 10.10 -0.34 -6.83
C THR A 641 10.36 -1.52 -5.90
N SER A 642 11.43 -1.48 -5.11
CA SER A 642 11.64 -2.45 -4.02
C SER A 642 10.91 -1.99 -2.76
N LYS A 643 10.69 -2.90 -1.80
CA LYS A 643 9.86 -2.65 -0.61
C LYS A 643 10.67 -2.66 0.67
N ALA A 644 10.50 -1.59 1.45
CA ALA A 644 10.93 -1.56 2.85
C ALA A 644 10.17 -2.60 3.67
N ASP A 645 10.78 -3.06 4.76
CA ASP A 645 10.21 -4.08 5.63
C ASP A 645 10.58 -3.83 7.10
N VAL A 646 9.82 -4.41 8.02
CA VAL A 646 10.01 -4.32 9.46
C VAL A 646 9.96 -2.87 9.98
N GLN A 647 8.76 -2.33 10.14
CA GLN A 647 8.57 -0.96 10.64
C GLN A 647 8.83 -0.86 12.16
N ASP A 648 9.54 0.20 12.57
CA ASP A 648 9.63 0.64 13.96
C ASP A 648 8.77 1.90 14.16
N TYR A 649 7.71 1.75 14.94
CA TYR A 649 6.74 2.83 15.17
C TYR A 649 7.19 3.81 16.25
N GLU A 650 8.08 3.42 17.15
CA GLU A 650 8.57 4.29 18.21
C GLU A 650 9.54 5.32 17.61
N MET A 651 10.38 4.87 16.68
CA MET A 651 11.34 5.69 15.95
C MET A 651 10.79 6.26 14.63
N ASN A 652 9.61 5.81 14.20
CA ASN A 652 8.94 6.15 12.94
C ASN A 652 9.85 5.96 11.70
N ILE A 653 10.44 4.77 11.58
CA ILE A 653 11.35 4.37 10.51
C ILE A 653 11.11 2.91 10.09
N TRP A 654 11.72 2.51 8.97
CA TRP A 654 11.84 1.11 8.58
C TRP A 654 13.21 0.58 9.00
N LEU A 655 13.26 -0.64 9.55
CA LEU A 655 14.49 -1.24 10.05
C LEU A 655 15.27 -2.03 8.99
N SER A 656 14.60 -2.54 7.96
CA SER A 656 15.21 -3.35 6.89
C SER A 656 14.45 -3.20 5.56
N ASN A 657 14.87 -3.91 4.52
CA ASN A 657 14.12 -4.10 3.27
C ASN A 657 13.75 -5.58 3.06
N GLY A 658 12.67 -5.82 2.31
CA GLY A 658 12.06 -7.15 2.18
C GLY A 658 12.99 -8.17 1.52
N PHE A 659 13.70 -7.77 0.46
CA PHE A 659 14.65 -8.65 -0.22
C PHE A 659 15.87 -8.92 0.68
N THR A 660 16.44 -7.89 1.33
CA THR A 660 17.56 -8.08 2.26
C THR A 660 17.21 -9.02 3.42
N ARG A 661 16.02 -8.87 4.04
CA ARG A 661 15.55 -9.76 5.11
C ARG A 661 15.43 -11.19 4.59
N ALA A 662 14.72 -11.39 3.48
CA ALA A 662 14.52 -12.71 2.89
C ALA A 662 15.86 -13.37 2.49
N PHE A 663 16.84 -12.59 2.04
CA PHE A 663 18.18 -13.07 1.68
C PHE A 663 18.89 -13.61 2.92
N GLN A 664 18.98 -12.80 3.97
CA GLN A 664 19.67 -13.19 5.20
C GLN A 664 19.05 -14.44 5.84
N GLU A 665 17.72 -14.46 6.00
CA GLU A 665 16.99 -15.62 6.52
C GLU A 665 17.25 -16.88 5.68
N THR A 666 17.34 -16.73 4.36
CA THR A 666 17.59 -17.84 3.44
C THR A 666 19.02 -18.39 3.57
N ILE A 667 20.02 -17.52 3.67
CA ILE A 667 21.42 -17.91 3.80
C ILE A 667 21.69 -18.49 5.19
N ASP A 668 21.20 -17.87 6.26
CA ASP A 668 21.35 -18.41 7.62
C ASP A 668 20.71 -19.81 7.74
N ALA A 669 19.62 -20.07 7.02
CA ALA A 669 18.98 -21.39 7.00
C ALA A 669 19.71 -22.42 6.11
N ASN A 670 20.34 -21.99 5.01
CA ASN A 670 21.10 -22.87 4.12
C ASN A 670 22.24 -22.12 3.40
N PRO A 671 23.46 -22.08 3.99
CA PRO A 671 24.60 -21.38 3.39
C PRO A 671 25.07 -21.97 2.05
N SER A 672 24.80 -23.26 1.81
CA SER A 672 25.18 -23.97 0.58
C SER A 672 24.07 -23.97 -0.49
N ILE A 673 23.05 -23.11 -0.36
CA ILE A 673 21.94 -23.05 -1.30
C ILE A 673 22.42 -22.76 -2.73
N SER A 674 21.82 -23.43 -3.73
CA SER A 674 22.07 -23.11 -5.14
C SER A 674 21.57 -21.71 -5.46
N LEU A 675 22.21 -21.00 -6.39
CA LEU A 675 21.77 -19.66 -6.77
C LEU A 675 20.33 -19.68 -7.35
N ARG A 676 19.94 -20.77 -8.01
CA ARG A 676 18.56 -21.00 -8.47
C ARG A 676 17.57 -21.14 -7.32
N ASP A 677 17.89 -21.93 -6.30
CA ASP A 677 17.01 -22.11 -5.14
C ASP A 677 16.96 -20.86 -4.25
N LEU A 678 18.08 -20.12 -4.16
CA LEU A 678 18.15 -18.82 -3.52
C LEU A 678 17.17 -17.86 -4.20
N TYR A 679 17.22 -17.76 -5.53
CA TYR A 679 16.27 -16.97 -6.31
C TYR A 679 14.82 -17.35 -5.99
N TYR A 680 14.46 -18.64 -6.02
CA TYR A 680 13.08 -19.04 -5.74
C TYR A 680 12.61 -18.77 -4.31
N LYS A 681 13.50 -18.88 -3.32
CA LYS A 681 13.14 -18.48 -1.94
C LYS A 681 12.92 -16.97 -1.85
N LEU A 682 13.80 -16.20 -2.49
CA LEU A 682 13.70 -14.74 -2.50
C LEU A 682 12.46 -14.26 -3.25
N ALA A 683 12.20 -14.76 -4.45
CA ALA A 683 11.01 -14.41 -5.23
C ALA A 683 9.70 -14.71 -4.48
N ARG A 684 9.67 -15.74 -3.63
CA ARG A 684 8.48 -16.07 -2.82
C ARG A 684 8.33 -15.25 -1.56
N ASN A 685 9.45 -14.85 -0.95
CA ASN A 685 9.46 -14.24 0.38
C ASN A 685 9.62 -12.71 0.34
N THR A 686 9.98 -12.15 -0.82
CA THR A 686 9.98 -10.72 -1.09
C THR A 686 8.61 -10.32 -1.62
N VAL A 687 7.79 -9.72 -0.74
CA VAL A 687 6.42 -9.33 -1.07
C VAL A 687 6.40 -7.95 -1.71
N GLY A 688 5.68 -7.83 -2.84
CA GLY A 688 5.43 -6.56 -3.51
C GLY A 688 6.47 -6.13 -4.55
N SER A 689 7.42 -7.00 -4.88
CA SER A 689 8.31 -6.83 -6.03
C SER A 689 8.74 -8.19 -6.57
N HIS A 690 9.15 -8.24 -7.83
CA HIS A 690 9.73 -9.39 -8.48
C HIS A 690 11.25 -9.37 -8.29
N VAL A 691 11.73 -10.29 -7.47
CA VAL A 691 13.14 -10.63 -7.51
C VAL A 691 13.45 -11.14 -8.91
N SER A 692 14.55 -10.68 -9.51
CA SER A 692 14.96 -11.04 -10.86
C SER A 692 16.43 -11.41 -10.94
N VAL A 693 16.78 -12.33 -11.85
CA VAL A 693 18.15 -12.75 -12.12
C VAL A 693 18.56 -12.31 -13.51
N TYR A 694 19.80 -11.84 -13.63
CA TYR A 694 20.33 -11.38 -14.91
C TYR A 694 21.73 -11.90 -15.17
N ASN A 695 22.01 -12.12 -16.46
CA ASN A 695 23.33 -12.45 -17.01
C ASN A 695 23.87 -13.83 -16.58
N GLU A 696 22.99 -14.69 -16.07
CA GLU A 696 23.26 -16.07 -15.68
C GLU A 696 23.86 -16.91 -16.81
N ALA A 697 23.44 -16.67 -18.06
CA ALA A 697 23.97 -17.37 -19.24
C ALA A 697 25.49 -17.20 -19.45
N LEU A 698 26.10 -16.11 -18.95
CA LEU A 698 27.54 -15.86 -19.00
C LEU A 698 28.27 -16.08 -17.67
N TYR A 699 27.53 -16.53 -16.65
CA TYR A 699 28.04 -16.85 -15.33
C TYR A 699 28.22 -18.36 -15.11
N GLY A 700 27.30 -19.17 -15.63
CA GLY A 700 27.32 -20.63 -15.51
C GLY A 700 26.00 -21.22 -15.01
N ASN A 701 26.03 -22.51 -14.66
CA ASN A 701 24.84 -23.26 -14.28
C ASN A 701 24.41 -22.94 -12.85
N ILE A 702 23.44 -22.04 -12.68
CA ILE A 702 22.97 -21.60 -11.35
C ILE A 702 22.27 -22.69 -10.51
N PHE A 703 22.01 -23.88 -11.06
CA PHE A 703 21.57 -25.04 -10.28
C PHE A 703 22.73 -25.69 -9.50
N ARG A 704 23.95 -25.56 -10.01
CA ARG A 704 25.17 -26.17 -9.44
C ARG A 704 26.05 -25.16 -8.72
N ASN A 705 26.02 -23.91 -9.15
CA ASN A 705 26.70 -22.81 -8.49
C ASN A 705 25.91 -22.44 -7.22
N THR A 706 26.60 -22.39 -6.08
CA THR A 706 26.00 -22.23 -4.75
C THR A 706 26.57 -21.02 -4.02
N MET A 707 25.86 -20.57 -2.99
CA MET A 707 26.34 -19.48 -2.12
C MET A 707 27.60 -19.83 -1.34
N SER A 708 27.90 -21.12 -1.13
CA SER A 708 29.16 -21.54 -0.53
C SER A 708 30.39 -21.12 -1.34
N GLU A 709 30.27 -20.80 -2.64
CA GLU A 709 31.36 -20.20 -3.41
C GLU A 709 31.70 -18.75 -2.98
N TYR A 710 30.83 -18.09 -2.21
CA TYR A 710 30.98 -16.71 -1.73
C TYR A 710 31.05 -16.60 -0.21
N LEU A 711 30.89 -17.70 0.51
CA LEU A 711 30.98 -17.79 1.96
C LEU A 711 32.28 -18.53 2.33
N ARG A 712 32.87 -18.25 3.49
CA ARG A 712 34.02 -19.01 4.01
C ARG A 712 33.51 -19.92 5.14
N GLU A 713 33.91 -21.19 5.12
CA GLU A 713 33.63 -22.14 6.23
C GLU A 713 34.61 -21.96 7.39
#